data_AF-A0A9W8TSG2-F1
#
_entry.id   AF-A0A9W8TSG2-F1
#
_cell.length_a   1.000
_cell.length_b   1.000
_cell.length_c   1.000
_cell.angle_alpha   90.00
_cell.angle_beta   90.00
_cell.angle_gamma   90.00
#
_symmetry.space_group_name_H-M   'P 1'
#
loop_
_entity.id
_entity.type
_entity.pdbx_description
1 polymer ?
#
loop_
_entity_poly.entity_id
_entity_poly.type
_entity_poly.pdbx_seq_one_letter_code
_entity_poly.pdbx_strand_id
1 'polypeptide(L)'
;MCSIKKEILIIGGGLGGFANWRAQGYRLRLNGEGANALKETLTPELWERFEKTCCSAELGETDINAIDGSIIASRAGGSPAMKGLKPYTCDRTVLRNILRDGLEDKISYGKELARYETTDEGVVAHFTDGTTASGCFLVGADGRGSVARRQYLPEHLPLDTEGTCIYGKTPITRELTERFPARAMRWMTLIIDRTPLTQTLDIDDTAVTLLLEPIRFTKKNDEFDQYTPEDYMYWVLVARKQIFGLPKEVPFSKYSGEEVAALSLQLADCWDPSIRSILHLQDKTQSSLLRILSADPDMKAWTPSDKITIIGDACHAMSPSGGVGAVTALVDGAKLAKTIATKGITATSIGEFEAEMREFAGANIRRSYIGGRKMFGQKPFDQCSQPEARSLESSNIEYVDQILKAQVEGEDSPLHNACYIVTDNKKGTLYSKAYGSRDLAKSQPIDLDCLHWIASLTKLSTAIATMIAVEKGLVTLDQNVREIVPELAELDVLEGFDDDGTPKLRKCTSPISLRSGFCYDQHHEGLQRWARYVGKKENTFTGSHSGYLYPLIFEPGHGWAYGSGMDWAGRTIEIVAGQDLETFMKTNIWTPLGMKSTTFQPWSRPDLEEKLVELAWRGQDGKLIKGKNPYGPAVDCCGGVGLFSTPRDQAKLLAALLSDGYGIMSKASLDELMSPQTEDPSHFLSIVCGTKRAHLGQTWPNGSKGDFGLSSSINATDFPSRRAANSANWQGMPGIHAWLDRETGIAGLFTTQLLPPGDKAVTEVFCALEEEVYKVYGSLR
;
A
#
# COMPACT_ATOMS: atom_id res chain seq x y z
N MET A 1 -34.14 -27.48 21.43
CA MET A 1 -33.52 -27.24 20.12
C MET A 1 -32.76 -25.93 20.22
N CYS A 2 -31.46 -25.99 19.88
CA CYS A 2 -30.43 -24.94 19.85
C CYS A 2 -30.17 -24.09 21.10
N SER A 3 -29.24 -24.58 21.91
CA SER A 3 -28.32 -23.80 22.73
C SER A 3 -27.52 -22.81 21.86
N ILE A 4 -27.97 -21.58 21.71
CA ILE A 4 -27.09 -20.51 21.25
C ILE A 4 -26.24 -20.11 22.47
N LYS A 5 -24.98 -20.53 22.51
CA LYS A 5 -23.98 -19.86 23.35
C LYS A 5 -24.00 -18.39 22.92
N LYS A 6 -24.49 -17.49 23.77
CA LYS A 6 -24.52 -16.05 23.49
C LYS A 6 -23.10 -15.50 23.64
N GLU A 7 -22.33 -15.52 22.55
CA GLU A 7 -20.97 -14.98 22.53
C GLU A 7 -21.02 -13.47 22.29
N ILE A 8 -20.25 -12.70 23.07
CA ILE A 8 -20.06 -11.26 22.87
C ILE A 8 -18.80 -11.10 22.03
N LEU A 9 -18.90 -10.37 20.93
CA LEU A 9 -17.75 -10.04 20.07
C LEU A 9 -17.11 -8.74 20.58
N ILE A 10 -15.83 -8.78 20.88
CA ILE A 10 -15.04 -7.59 21.24
C ILE A 10 -14.01 -7.37 20.15
N ILE A 11 -14.09 -6.24 19.46
CA ILE A 11 -13.11 -5.84 18.45
C ILE A 11 -12.07 -4.97 19.13
N GLY A 12 -10.93 -5.57 19.44
CA GLY A 12 -9.79 -4.89 20.06
C GLY A 12 -8.83 -4.31 19.03
N GLY A 13 -8.23 -3.16 19.35
CA GLY A 13 -7.24 -2.52 18.50
C GLY A 13 -5.83 -3.06 18.74
N GLY A 14 -5.21 -3.63 17.72
CA GLY A 14 -3.83 -4.10 17.74
C GLY A 14 -3.44 -4.77 16.42
N LEU A 15 -2.38 -4.29 15.76
CA LEU A 15 -1.89 -4.90 14.52
C LEU A 15 -1.35 -6.31 14.81
N GLY A 16 -1.87 -7.33 14.10
CA GLY A 16 -1.21 -8.58 13.73
C GLY A 16 -0.65 -9.51 14.82
N GLY A 17 -1.15 -10.74 14.88
CA GLY A 17 -0.43 -11.86 15.51
C GLY A 17 0.83 -12.19 14.71
N PHE A 18 1.96 -12.38 15.40
CA PHE A 18 3.32 -12.60 14.88
C PHE A 18 4.04 -11.34 14.35
N ALA A 19 4.91 -10.80 15.20
CA ALA A 19 6.11 -10.02 14.87
C ALA A 19 6.01 -8.63 14.19
N ASN A 20 4.95 -7.85 14.38
CA ASN A 20 5.06 -6.38 14.28
C ASN A 20 4.13 -5.68 15.29
N TRP A 21 4.64 -5.64 16.51
CA TRP A 21 4.12 -4.91 17.66
C TRP A 21 4.03 -3.40 17.34
N ARG A 22 2.95 -2.73 17.78
CA ARG A 22 2.96 -1.24 17.84
C ARG A 22 3.94 -0.83 18.94
N ALA A 23 5.04 -0.17 18.57
CA ALA A 23 6.05 0.41 19.46
C ALA A 23 5.58 1.51 20.44
N GLN A 24 4.27 1.61 20.67
CA GLN A 24 3.66 2.65 21.47
C GLN A 24 3.59 2.30 22.95
N GLY A 25 4.19 3.17 23.77
CA GLY A 25 3.74 3.45 25.14
C GLY A 25 3.82 2.24 26.07
N TYR A 26 5.03 1.75 26.32
CA TYR A 26 5.34 0.65 27.25
C TYR A 26 4.83 0.89 28.66
N ARG A 27 4.49 2.14 29.02
CA ARG A 27 4.20 2.53 30.39
C ARG A 27 2.81 3.13 30.53
N LEU A 28 2.01 2.56 31.43
CA LEU A 28 0.70 3.07 31.83
C LEU A 28 0.73 3.53 33.29
N ARG A 29 0.18 4.72 33.57
CA ARG A 29 -0.05 5.19 34.94
C ARG A 29 -1.53 5.02 35.28
N LEU A 30 -1.81 4.22 36.29
CA LEU A 30 -3.15 4.02 36.81
C LEU A 30 -3.30 4.79 38.13
N ASN A 31 -4.38 5.56 38.21
CA ASN A 31 -4.83 6.20 39.45
C ASN A 31 -5.71 5.21 40.25
N GLY A 32 -6.31 5.68 41.35
CA GLY A 32 -7.18 4.84 42.18
C GLY A 32 -8.38 4.26 41.44
N GLU A 33 -8.97 5.00 40.50
CA GLU A 33 -10.14 4.52 39.73
C GLU A 33 -9.77 3.37 38.80
N GLY A 34 -8.67 3.51 38.03
CA GLY A 34 -8.20 2.45 37.14
C GLY A 34 -7.72 1.22 37.90
N ALA A 35 -7.06 1.41 39.05
CA ALA A 35 -6.65 0.32 39.93
C ALA A 35 -7.86 -0.42 40.52
N ASN A 36 -8.90 0.30 40.95
CA ASN A 36 -10.14 -0.31 41.45
C ASN A 36 -10.87 -1.09 40.34
N ALA A 37 -10.94 -0.55 39.12
CA ALA A 37 -11.53 -1.24 37.97
C ALA A 37 -10.84 -2.58 37.70
N LEU A 38 -9.50 -2.62 37.77
CA LEU A 38 -8.74 -3.87 37.65
C LEU A 38 -8.99 -4.80 38.84
N LYS A 39 -8.98 -4.28 40.07
CA LYS A 39 -9.18 -5.10 41.28
C LYS A 39 -10.57 -5.75 41.34
N GLU A 40 -11.59 -5.08 40.80
CA GLU A 40 -12.95 -5.60 40.71
C GLU A 40 -13.13 -6.66 39.62
N THR A 41 -12.25 -6.69 38.61
CA THR A 41 -12.37 -7.58 37.43
C THR A 41 -11.37 -8.72 37.40
N LEU A 42 -10.21 -8.56 38.04
CA LEU A 42 -9.17 -9.59 38.14
C LEU A 42 -9.42 -10.53 39.32
N THR A 43 -8.96 -11.78 39.20
CA THR A 43 -8.87 -12.68 40.36
C THR A 43 -7.84 -12.16 41.37
N PRO A 44 -7.89 -12.58 42.64
CA PRO A 44 -6.89 -12.20 43.63
C PRO A 44 -5.45 -12.48 43.20
N GLU A 45 -5.21 -13.61 42.50
CA GLU A 45 -3.90 -14.03 42.01
C GLU A 45 -3.40 -13.11 40.89
N LEU A 46 -4.26 -12.78 39.91
CA LEU A 46 -3.92 -11.87 38.82
C LEU A 46 -3.73 -10.43 39.33
N TRP A 47 -4.49 -10.01 40.33
CA TRP A 47 -4.29 -8.74 41.01
C TRP A 47 -2.93 -8.68 41.73
N GLU A 48 -2.57 -9.73 42.47
CA GLU A 48 -1.26 -9.79 43.12
C GLU A 48 -0.13 -9.73 42.08
N ARG A 49 -0.23 -10.51 40.99
CA ARG A 49 0.73 -10.47 39.88
C ARG A 49 0.86 -9.07 39.29
N PHE A 50 -0.25 -8.36 39.08
CA PHE A 50 -0.26 -6.98 38.62
C PHE A 50 0.46 -6.04 39.60
N GLU A 51 0.11 -6.12 40.89
CA GLU A 51 0.69 -5.26 41.91
C GLU A 51 2.20 -5.50 42.10
N LYS A 52 2.63 -6.76 42.03
CA LYS A 52 4.05 -7.15 42.22
C LYS A 52 4.94 -6.74 41.05
N THR A 53 4.39 -6.70 39.83
CA THR A 53 5.09 -6.34 38.59
C THR A 53 5.07 -4.84 38.27
N CYS A 54 4.36 -4.02 39.05
CA CYS A 54 4.38 -2.57 38.91
C CYS A 54 5.75 -1.97 39.30
N CYS A 55 6.13 -0.91 38.59
CA CYS A 55 7.37 -0.18 38.77
C CYS A 55 7.40 0.58 40.09
N SER A 56 8.59 0.72 40.68
CA SER A 56 8.80 1.70 41.75
C SER A 56 8.75 3.11 41.17
N ALA A 57 7.99 4.01 41.78
CA ALA A 57 7.88 5.40 41.35
C ALA A 57 8.22 6.36 42.50
N GLU A 58 9.24 7.19 42.31
CA GLU A 58 9.46 8.35 43.17
C GLU A 58 8.55 9.50 42.72
N LEU A 59 7.92 10.17 43.69
CA LEU A 59 7.09 11.33 43.43
C LEU A 59 7.95 12.60 43.42
N GLY A 60 7.89 13.34 42.32
CA GLY A 60 8.51 14.64 42.14
C GLY A 60 8.39 15.08 40.69
N GLU A 61 8.79 16.31 40.42
CA GLU A 61 8.81 16.90 39.09
C GLU A 61 10.07 17.76 38.91
N THR A 62 10.59 17.82 37.69
CA THR A 62 11.71 18.69 37.33
C THR A 62 11.53 19.20 35.91
N ASP A 63 11.75 20.49 35.72
CA ASP A 63 11.75 21.14 34.42
C ASP A 63 13.19 21.55 34.10
N ILE A 64 13.66 21.22 32.90
CA ILE A 64 15.02 21.49 32.42
C ILE A 64 14.93 22.24 31.09
N ASN A 65 15.82 23.20 30.88
CA ASN A 65 15.98 23.88 29.61
C ASN A 65 16.73 22.97 28.63
N ALA A 66 16.13 22.71 27.47
CA ALA A 66 16.69 21.82 26.46
C ALA A 66 18.02 22.32 25.86
N ILE A 67 18.22 23.64 25.81
CA ILE A 67 19.32 24.28 25.07
C ILE A 67 20.63 24.28 25.85
N ASP A 68 20.58 24.54 27.16
CA ASP A 68 21.76 24.66 28.03
C ASP A 68 21.80 23.62 29.16
N GLY A 69 20.81 22.74 29.25
CA GLY A 69 20.70 21.71 30.29
C GLY A 69 20.43 22.24 31.70
N SER A 70 20.16 23.54 31.86
CA SER A 70 19.93 24.16 33.17
C SER A 70 18.59 23.74 33.78
N ILE A 71 18.55 23.59 35.11
CA ILE A 71 17.31 23.27 35.83
C ILE A 71 16.47 24.55 35.94
N ILE A 72 15.27 24.53 35.36
CA ILE A 72 14.30 25.63 35.44
C ILE A 72 13.57 25.57 36.78
N ALA A 73 13.06 24.39 37.14
CA ALA A 73 12.33 24.16 38.38
C ALA A 73 12.48 22.71 38.85
N SER A 74 12.46 22.46 40.15
CA SER A 74 12.51 21.09 40.69
C SER A 74 11.82 21.03 42.04
N ARG A 75 10.92 20.07 42.22
CA ARG A 75 10.20 19.85 43.48
C ARG A 75 10.13 18.36 43.79
N ALA A 76 10.53 17.99 45.00
CA ALA A 76 10.32 16.64 45.53
C ALA A 76 8.91 16.50 46.11
N GLY A 77 8.33 15.31 45.99
CA GLY A 77 6.96 15.02 46.42
C GLY A 77 5.92 15.35 45.36
N GLY A 78 4.80 14.63 45.40
CA GLY A 78 3.65 14.89 44.52
C GLY A 78 2.84 16.10 44.99
N SER A 79 1.87 16.52 44.18
CA SER A 79 0.85 17.50 44.60
C SER A 79 0.21 17.08 45.93
N PRO A 80 -0.18 18.02 46.81
CA PRO A 80 -0.96 17.70 48.02
C PRO A 80 -2.19 16.82 47.73
N ALA A 81 -2.79 16.96 46.53
CA ALA A 81 -3.91 16.13 46.05
C ALA A 81 -3.53 14.67 45.74
N MET A 82 -2.24 14.35 45.62
CA MET A 82 -1.72 12.99 45.40
C MET A 82 -1.31 12.30 46.72
N LYS A 83 -1.41 13.00 47.85
CA LYS A 83 -0.96 12.49 49.15
C LYS A 83 -1.88 11.37 49.63
N GLY A 84 -1.35 10.16 49.79
CA GLY A 84 -2.09 8.96 50.23
C GLY A 84 -2.66 8.09 49.10
N LEU A 85 -2.60 8.52 47.84
CA LEU A 85 -2.93 7.68 46.69
C LEU A 85 -1.69 6.89 46.26
N LYS A 86 -1.84 5.57 46.06
CA LYS A 86 -0.79 4.70 45.50
C LYS A 86 -0.93 4.67 43.97
N PRO A 87 -0.09 5.40 43.20
CA PRO A 87 -0.10 5.28 41.75
C PRO A 87 0.51 3.94 41.34
N TYR A 88 -0.10 3.27 40.37
CA TYR A 88 0.46 2.05 39.78
C TYR A 88 1.02 2.40 38.40
N THR A 89 2.34 2.35 38.25
CA THR A 89 3.00 2.44 36.95
C THR A 89 3.29 1.02 36.50
N CYS A 90 2.68 0.57 35.40
CA CYS A 90 2.84 -0.79 34.89
C CYS A 90 3.38 -0.80 33.46
N ASP A 91 4.04 -1.90 33.11
CA ASP A 91 4.39 -2.21 31.74
C ASP A 91 3.16 -2.70 30.96
N ARG A 92 2.98 -2.18 29.75
CA ARG A 92 1.81 -2.49 28.91
C ARG A 92 1.76 -3.95 28.48
N THR A 93 2.91 -4.53 28.15
CA THR A 93 3.02 -5.95 27.74
C THR A 93 2.72 -6.85 28.91
N VAL A 94 3.25 -6.52 30.10
CA VAL A 94 2.96 -7.26 31.33
C VAL A 94 1.48 -7.20 31.68
N LEU A 95 0.88 -5.99 31.69
CA LEU A 95 -0.56 -5.84 31.97
C LEU A 95 -1.41 -6.60 30.94
N ARG A 96 -1.08 -6.52 29.64
CA ARG A 96 -1.80 -7.27 28.60
C ARG A 96 -1.72 -8.78 28.82
N ASN A 97 -0.56 -9.31 29.22
CA ASN A 97 -0.40 -10.73 29.52
C ASN A 97 -1.26 -11.15 30.72
N ILE A 98 -1.32 -10.31 31.77
CA ILE A 98 -2.18 -10.55 32.94
C ILE A 98 -3.67 -10.53 32.55
N LEU A 99 -4.09 -9.55 31.75
CA LEU A 99 -5.48 -9.44 31.29
C LEU A 99 -5.91 -10.56 30.34
N ARG A 100 -4.96 -11.22 29.67
CA ARG A 100 -5.23 -12.34 28.76
C ARG A 100 -5.28 -13.68 29.48
N ASP A 101 -4.62 -13.82 30.62
CA ASP A 101 -4.43 -15.09 31.32
C ASP A 101 -5.79 -15.80 31.54
N GLY A 102 -5.95 -16.98 30.92
CA GLY A 102 -7.18 -17.77 30.96
C GLY A 102 -8.22 -17.44 29.89
N LEU A 103 -7.92 -16.50 28.98
CA LEU A 103 -8.77 -16.08 27.86
C LEU A 103 -8.12 -16.37 26.50
N GLU A 104 -6.99 -17.06 26.45
CA GLU A 104 -6.22 -17.29 25.21
C GLU A 104 -7.06 -17.94 24.10
N ASP A 105 -7.92 -18.91 24.44
CA ASP A 105 -8.78 -19.61 23.49
C ASP A 105 -9.95 -18.76 23.00
N LYS A 106 -10.19 -17.58 23.62
CA LYS A 106 -11.22 -16.62 23.25
C LYS A 106 -10.69 -15.46 22.41
N ILE A 107 -9.39 -15.40 22.14
CA ILE A 107 -8.77 -14.29 21.41
C ILE A 107 -8.27 -14.75 20.05
N SER A 108 -8.74 -14.09 19.00
CA SER A 108 -8.21 -14.21 17.64
C SER A 108 -7.38 -12.98 17.28
N TYR A 109 -6.13 -13.19 16.87
CA TYR A 109 -5.24 -12.13 16.41
C TYR A 109 -5.23 -12.01 14.89
N GLY A 110 -4.73 -10.87 14.38
CA GLY A 110 -4.62 -10.63 12.94
C GLY A 110 -5.97 -10.42 12.23
N LYS A 111 -7.02 -10.13 13.00
CA LYS A 111 -8.37 -9.87 12.50
C LYS A 111 -8.63 -8.37 12.48
N GLU A 112 -8.73 -7.79 11.29
CA GLU A 112 -9.10 -6.39 11.10
C GLU A 112 -10.55 -6.31 10.64
N LEU A 113 -11.40 -5.62 11.41
CA LEU A 113 -12.82 -5.50 11.11
C LEU A 113 -13.00 -4.65 9.85
N ALA A 114 -13.61 -5.22 8.80
CA ALA A 114 -13.98 -4.48 7.60
C ALA A 114 -15.35 -3.81 7.76
N ARG A 115 -16.31 -4.54 8.34
CA ARG A 115 -17.68 -4.09 8.60
C ARG A 115 -18.40 -5.04 9.55
N TYR A 116 -19.51 -4.62 10.15
CA TYR A 116 -20.46 -5.52 10.80
C TYR A 116 -21.88 -5.38 10.23
N GLU A 117 -22.67 -6.43 10.43
CA GLU A 117 -24.11 -6.48 10.12
C GLU A 117 -24.89 -6.84 11.39
N THR A 118 -26.02 -6.17 11.63
CA THR A 118 -26.98 -6.57 12.66
C THR A 118 -28.03 -7.49 12.06
N THR A 119 -28.40 -8.53 12.80
CA THR A 119 -29.44 -9.49 12.43
C THR A 119 -30.42 -9.65 13.59
N ASP A 120 -31.57 -10.27 13.33
CA ASP A 120 -32.54 -10.60 14.39
C ASP A 120 -31.86 -11.47 15.49
N GLU A 121 -30.96 -12.35 15.08
CA GLU A 121 -30.24 -13.29 15.95
C GLU A 121 -29.03 -12.68 16.69
N GLY A 122 -28.49 -11.54 16.22
CA GLY A 122 -27.29 -10.94 16.81
C GLY A 122 -26.53 -9.98 15.90
N VAL A 123 -25.21 -10.12 15.87
CA VAL A 123 -24.28 -9.33 15.05
C VAL A 123 -23.30 -10.26 14.36
N VAL A 124 -22.98 -9.96 13.10
CA VAL A 124 -21.94 -10.64 12.33
C VAL A 124 -20.85 -9.62 11.99
N ALA A 125 -19.63 -9.87 12.46
CA ALA A 125 -18.43 -9.13 12.11
C ALA A 125 -17.77 -9.76 10.88
N HIS A 126 -17.46 -8.95 9.88
CA HIS A 126 -16.72 -9.33 8.67
C HIS A 126 -15.33 -8.74 8.72
N PHE A 127 -14.30 -9.56 8.49
CA PHE A 127 -12.91 -9.16 8.56
C PHE A 127 -12.30 -9.00 7.16
N THR A 128 -11.23 -8.22 7.07
CA THR A 128 -10.53 -7.92 5.79
C THR A 128 -9.87 -9.14 5.16
N ASP A 129 -9.62 -10.20 5.94
CA ASP A 129 -9.11 -11.49 5.45
C ASP A 129 -10.22 -12.41 4.90
N GLY A 130 -11.46 -11.91 4.79
CA GLY A 130 -12.62 -12.64 4.29
C GLY A 130 -13.31 -13.53 5.33
N THR A 131 -12.76 -13.65 6.54
CA THR A 131 -13.39 -14.42 7.62
C THR A 131 -14.51 -13.64 8.30
N THR A 132 -15.36 -14.35 9.05
CA THR A 132 -16.47 -13.76 9.80
C THR A 132 -16.53 -14.31 11.23
N ALA A 133 -17.08 -13.53 12.16
CA ALA A 133 -17.46 -13.99 13.50
C ALA A 133 -18.87 -13.53 13.85
N SER A 134 -19.62 -14.34 14.60
CA SER A 134 -21.00 -14.04 14.98
C SER A 134 -21.14 -14.02 16.50
N GLY A 135 -21.97 -13.12 17.01
CA GLY A 135 -22.26 -13.03 18.45
C GLY A 135 -23.58 -12.30 18.72
N CYS A 136 -23.99 -12.24 19.97
CA CYS A 136 -25.23 -11.55 20.36
C CYS A 136 -25.07 -10.03 20.51
N PHE A 137 -23.83 -9.56 20.72
CA PHE A 137 -23.50 -8.16 20.98
C PHE A 137 -22.07 -7.86 20.54
N LEU A 138 -21.84 -6.67 19.99
CA LEU A 138 -20.54 -6.20 19.52
C LEU A 138 -20.04 -5.04 20.39
N VAL A 139 -18.79 -5.10 20.83
CA VAL A 139 -18.12 -4.01 21.53
C VAL A 139 -16.96 -3.51 20.66
N GLY A 140 -17.08 -2.27 20.17
CA GLY A 140 -15.99 -1.58 19.48
C GLY A 140 -14.99 -1.00 20.48
N ALA A 141 -13.82 -1.63 20.59
CA ALA A 141 -12.69 -1.21 21.44
C ALA A 141 -11.39 -1.09 20.62
N ASP A 142 -11.51 -0.79 19.33
CA ASP A 142 -10.46 -0.76 18.31
C ASP A 142 -9.74 0.59 18.18
N GLY A 143 -10.01 1.50 19.12
CA GLY A 143 -9.34 2.80 19.25
C GLY A 143 -9.78 3.82 18.21
N ARG A 144 -9.01 4.91 18.07
CA ARG A 144 -9.39 6.09 17.25
C ARG A 144 -9.75 5.79 15.79
N GLY A 145 -9.21 4.71 15.22
CA GLY A 145 -9.45 4.26 13.85
C GLY A 145 -10.69 3.38 13.70
N SER A 146 -11.52 3.29 14.75
CA SER A 146 -12.57 2.27 14.88
C SER A 146 -13.54 2.24 13.70
N VAL A 147 -13.63 1.08 13.05
CA VAL A 147 -14.61 0.79 12.00
C VAL A 147 -16.00 0.65 12.62
N ALA A 148 -16.09 -0.01 13.78
CA ALA A 148 -17.32 -0.20 14.51
C ALA A 148 -17.98 1.15 14.87
N ARG A 149 -17.20 2.12 15.39
CA ARG A 149 -17.69 3.46 15.69
C ARG A 149 -18.10 4.23 14.45
N ARG A 150 -17.37 4.14 13.33
CA ARG A 150 -17.78 4.81 12.08
C ARG A 150 -19.14 4.32 11.55
N GLN A 151 -19.42 3.02 11.66
CA GLN A 151 -20.72 2.48 11.27
C GLN A 151 -21.82 2.80 12.30
N TYR A 152 -21.51 2.78 13.60
CA TYR A 152 -22.52 3.02 14.65
C TYR A 152 -22.84 4.50 14.85
N LEU A 153 -21.82 5.34 14.97
CA LEU A 153 -21.90 6.76 15.27
C LEU A 153 -21.07 7.59 14.24
N PRO A 154 -21.52 7.68 12.97
CA PRO A 154 -20.76 8.36 11.91
C PRO A 154 -20.49 9.83 12.19
N GLU A 155 -21.40 10.50 12.90
CA GLU A 155 -21.29 11.92 13.28
C GLU A 155 -20.40 12.13 14.52
N HIS A 156 -19.99 11.07 15.21
CA HIS A 156 -19.15 11.14 16.41
C HIS A 156 -17.67 11.13 16.02
N LEU A 157 -17.20 12.28 15.53
CA LEU A 157 -15.84 12.49 15.09
C LEU A 157 -14.95 13.03 16.23
N PRO A 158 -13.74 12.48 16.44
CA PRO A 158 -12.75 13.11 17.32
C PRO A 158 -12.31 14.46 16.76
N LEU A 159 -11.84 15.34 17.62
CA LEU A 159 -11.24 16.65 17.31
C LEU A 159 -9.74 16.51 17.02
N ASP A 160 -9.26 17.25 16.01
CA ASP A 160 -7.83 17.40 15.73
C ASP A 160 -7.24 18.49 16.63
N THR A 161 -6.37 18.06 17.55
CA THR A 161 -5.72 18.96 18.50
C THR A 161 -4.51 19.69 17.90
N GLU A 162 -4.12 19.30 16.68
CA GLU A 162 -2.84 19.63 16.03
C GLU A 162 -1.60 19.16 16.79
N GLY A 163 -1.74 18.50 17.94
CA GLY A 163 -0.65 17.91 18.69
C GLY A 163 -0.07 16.70 17.95
N THR A 164 1.25 16.57 17.95
CA THR A 164 1.97 15.41 17.43
C THR A 164 3.02 14.98 18.45
N CYS A 165 3.20 13.68 18.61
CA CYS A 165 4.16 13.13 19.56
C CYS A 165 4.96 11.98 18.98
N ILE A 166 6.19 11.85 19.46
CA ILE A 166 7.04 10.67 19.30
C ILE A 166 7.17 10.00 20.65
N TYR A 167 6.75 8.74 20.74
CA TYR A 167 7.08 7.87 21.86
C TYR A 167 8.42 7.20 21.60
N GLY A 168 9.22 7.05 22.64
CA GLY A 168 10.42 6.24 22.58
C GLY A 168 10.87 5.72 23.93
N LYS A 169 11.90 4.89 23.89
CA LYS A 169 12.51 4.23 25.03
C LYS A 169 14.02 4.28 24.88
N THR A 170 14.71 4.49 25.99
CA THR A 170 16.17 4.44 26.07
C THR A 170 16.57 3.51 27.21
N PRO A 171 17.22 2.36 26.95
CA PRO A 171 17.66 1.45 28.01
C PRO A 171 18.55 2.18 29.04
N ILE A 172 18.36 1.91 30.34
CA ILE A 172 19.23 2.48 31.38
C ILE A 172 20.54 1.69 31.41
N THR A 173 21.48 2.08 30.55
CA THR A 173 22.83 1.52 30.49
C THR A 173 23.82 2.36 31.27
N ARG A 174 25.03 1.81 31.52
CA ARG A 174 26.15 2.57 32.08
C ARG A 174 26.46 3.82 31.24
N GLU A 175 26.47 3.69 29.92
CA GLU A 175 26.72 4.80 29.00
C GLU A 175 25.68 5.91 29.15
N LEU A 176 24.39 5.56 29.28
CA LEU A 176 23.35 6.55 29.53
C LEU A 176 23.59 7.26 30.87
N THR A 177 23.88 6.52 31.94
CA THR A 177 24.08 7.10 33.27
C THR A 177 25.32 8.01 33.37
N GLU A 178 26.32 7.81 32.52
CA GLU A 178 27.52 8.65 32.47
C GLU A 178 27.30 9.93 31.65
N ARG A 179 26.40 9.92 30.66
CA ARG A 179 26.17 11.05 29.73
C ARG A 179 24.94 11.88 30.03
N PHE A 180 23.87 11.27 30.54
CA PHE A 180 22.58 11.93 30.76
C PHE A 180 22.49 12.49 32.20
N PRO A 181 21.92 13.68 32.43
CA PRO A 181 21.92 14.29 33.75
C PRO A 181 21.21 13.43 34.81
N ALA A 182 21.93 13.09 35.88
CA ALA A 182 21.40 12.28 36.99
C ALA A 182 20.10 12.85 37.58
N ARG A 183 19.94 14.18 37.57
CA ARG A 183 18.71 14.84 38.05
C ARG A 183 17.49 14.52 37.18
N ALA A 184 17.67 14.40 35.87
CA ALA A 184 16.60 14.05 34.93
C ALA A 184 16.17 12.57 35.06
N MET A 185 17.02 11.71 35.61
CA MET A 185 16.73 10.27 35.80
C MET A 185 16.04 9.95 37.13
N ARG A 186 15.58 10.94 37.89
CA ARG A 186 15.06 10.71 39.25
C ARG A 186 13.57 10.38 39.29
N TRP A 187 12.77 11.15 38.56
CA TRP A 187 11.31 11.10 38.54
C TRP A 187 10.82 11.71 37.22
N MET A 188 9.53 12.01 37.11
CA MET A 188 8.98 12.68 35.92
C MET A 188 9.69 14.01 35.68
N THR A 189 10.24 14.19 34.50
CA THR A 189 10.99 15.38 34.10
C THR A 189 10.45 15.90 32.77
N LEU A 190 10.34 17.22 32.64
CA LEU A 190 10.07 17.89 31.37
C LEU A 190 11.35 18.58 30.91
N ILE A 191 11.75 18.33 29.68
CA ILE A 191 12.82 19.05 29.00
C ILE A 191 12.14 19.92 27.95
N ILE A 192 12.33 21.23 28.05
CA ILE A 192 11.54 22.21 27.30
C ILE A 192 12.46 23.06 26.45
N ASP A 193 12.19 23.06 25.15
CA ASP A 193 12.78 23.96 24.16
C ASP A 193 11.77 25.05 23.80
N ARG A 194 12.16 26.31 24.01
CA ARG A 194 11.36 27.51 23.68
C ARG A 194 12.00 28.35 22.59
N THR A 195 12.92 27.78 21.83
CA THR A 195 13.63 28.49 20.77
C THR A 195 12.64 29.00 19.72
N PRO A 196 12.54 30.32 19.49
CA PRO A 196 11.60 30.87 18.52
C PRO A 196 11.95 30.42 17.09
N LEU A 197 10.98 29.86 16.37
CA LEU A 197 11.11 29.53 14.94
C LEU A 197 10.80 30.77 14.09
N THR A 198 11.64 31.81 14.17
CA THR A 198 11.40 33.13 13.53
C THR A 198 11.28 33.10 12.01
N GLN A 199 11.70 32.02 11.34
CA GLN A 199 11.57 31.84 9.89
C GLN A 199 10.18 31.33 9.45
N THR A 200 9.33 30.91 10.39
CA THR A 200 7.94 30.53 10.14
C THR A 200 7.03 31.61 10.72
N LEU A 201 6.56 32.52 9.86
CA LEU A 201 5.77 33.71 10.22
C LEU A 201 4.45 33.44 10.98
N ASP A 202 4.05 32.16 11.15
CA ASP A 202 2.77 31.71 11.72
C ASP A 202 2.89 30.80 12.97
N ILE A 203 4.09 30.56 13.50
CA ILE A 203 4.28 29.71 14.70
C ILE A 203 4.43 30.59 15.94
N ASP A 204 3.45 30.54 16.86
CA ASP A 204 3.51 31.18 18.18
C ASP A 204 4.64 30.61 19.09
N ASP A 205 4.68 31.02 20.38
CA ASP A 205 5.63 30.55 21.41
C ASP A 205 5.48 29.05 21.81
N THR A 206 5.07 28.17 20.88
CA THR A 206 4.92 26.73 21.11
C THR A 206 6.27 26.08 21.38
N ALA A 207 6.37 25.46 22.55
CA ALA A 207 7.55 24.70 22.95
C ALA A 207 7.59 23.29 22.31
N VAL A 208 8.80 22.78 22.10
CA VAL A 208 9.05 21.35 21.95
C VAL A 208 9.36 20.78 23.33
N THR A 209 8.56 19.83 23.79
CA THR A 209 8.69 19.28 25.14
C THR A 209 8.96 17.78 25.09
N LEU A 210 10.07 17.36 25.70
CA LEU A 210 10.36 15.96 25.98
C LEU A 210 9.95 15.65 27.43
N LEU A 211 8.85 14.93 27.59
CA LEU A 211 8.47 14.33 28.88
C LEU A 211 9.23 13.03 29.05
N LEU A 212 9.86 12.83 30.20
CA LEU A 212 10.56 11.59 30.51
C LEU A 212 10.30 11.10 31.93
N GLU A 213 10.32 9.78 32.11
CA GLU A 213 10.14 9.12 33.41
C GLU A 213 11.03 7.87 33.47
N PRO A 214 11.83 7.70 34.54
CA PRO A 214 12.58 6.46 34.76
C PRO A 214 11.61 5.33 35.11
N ILE A 215 11.69 4.23 34.37
CA ILE A 215 10.91 3.02 34.62
C ILE A 215 11.85 1.98 35.22
N ARG A 216 11.68 1.76 36.53
CA ARG A 216 12.50 0.84 37.31
C ARG A 216 11.65 -0.29 37.87
N PHE A 217 12.00 -1.51 37.48
CA PHE A 217 11.44 -2.73 38.04
C PHE A 217 12.36 -3.18 39.16
N THR A 218 11.96 -2.92 40.40
CA THR A 218 12.71 -3.42 41.56
C THR A 218 12.73 -4.95 41.50
N LYS A 219 13.87 -5.55 41.18
CA LYS A 219 14.05 -7.00 41.25
C LYS A 219 14.02 -7.42 42.71
N LYS A 220 13.03 -8.24 43.09
CA LYS A 220 12.78 -8.66 44.47
C LYS A 220 13.35 -10.05 44.77
N ASN A 221 13.98 -10.69 43.79
CA ASN A 221 14.36 -12.11 43.77
C ASN A 221 13.17 -13.02 44.07
N ASP A 222 11.99 -12.66 43.55
CA ASP A 222 10.78 -13.46 43.65
C ASP A 222 10.36 -14.02 42.28
N GLU A 223 9.33 -14.87 42.24
CA GLU A 223 8.87 -15.51 41.01
C GLU A 223 8.30 -14.51 39.97
N PHE A 224 8.02 -13.26 40.35
CA PHE A 224 7.44 -12.27 39.45
C PHE A 224 8.51 -11.51 38.65
N ASP A 225 9.77 -11.57 39.07
CA ASP A 225 10.89 -10.92 38.39
C ASP A 225 11.09 -11.42 36.96
N GLN A 226 10.67 -12.64 36.66
CA GLN A 226 10.71 -13.22 35.30
C GLN A 226 9.73 -12.53 34.33
N TYR A 227 8.70 -11.85 34.86
CA TYR A 227 7.71 -11.16 34.04
C TYR A 227 8.04 -9.69 33.80
N THR A 228 9.02 -9.12 34.51
CA THR A 228 9.34 -7.69 34.40
C THR A 228 10.51 -7.44 33.44
N PRO A 229 10.40 -6.44 32.54
CA PRO A 229 11.47 -6.12 31.60
C PRO A 229 12.66 -5.43 32.29
N GLU A 230 13.74 -5.22 31.53
CA GLU A 230 14.89 -4.41 31.96
C GLU A 230 14.51 -2.93 32.18
N ASP A 231 15.25 -2.26 33.05
CA ASP A 231 15.06 -0.84 33.38
C ASP A 231 15.32 0.09 32.18
N TYR A 232 14.48 1.11 32.02
CA TYR A 232 14.59 2.05 30.90
C TYR A 232 14.07 3.45 31.23
N MET A 233 14.55 4.44 30.47
CA MET A 233 13.93 5.76 30.42
C MET A 233 12.81 5.73 29.41
N TYR A 234 11.58 5.94 29.88
CA TYR A 234 10.44 6.23 29.03
C TYR A 234 10.47 7.71 28.65
N TRP A 235 10.22 8.03 27.38
CA TRP A 235 10.09 9.42 26.96
C TRP A 235 9.06 9.62 25.85
N VAL A 236 8.50 10.84 25.82
CA VAL A 236 7.58 11.31 24.80
C VAL A 236 8.00 12.72 24.40
N LEU A 237 8.38 12.88 23.14
CA LEU A 237 8.64 14.19 22.54
C LEU A 237 7.33 14.70 21.95
N VAL A 238 6.86 15.88 22.38
CA VAL A 238 5.56 16.42 21.98
C VAL A 238 5.71 17.87 21.54
N ALA A 239 5.08 18.19 20.41
CA ALA A 239 4.98 19.54 19.88
C ALA A 239 3.72 19.66 19.00
N ARG A 240 3.46 20.84 18.43
CA ARG A 240 2.42 20.94 17.38
C ARG A 240 2.92 20.38 16.05
N LYS A 241 1.99 19.88 15.24
CA LYS A 241 2.24 19.19 13.96
C LYS A 241 3.16 19.96 13.02
N GLN A 242 3.09 21.29 13.00
CA GLN A 242 3.89 22.13 12.11
C GLN A 242 5.40 22.04 12.44
N ILE A 243 5.75 21.82 13.70
CA ILE A 243 7.15 21.74 14.14
C ILE A 243 7.83 20.46 13.63
N PHE A 244 7.08 19.38 13.44
CA PHE A 244 7.64 18.12 12.93
C PHE A 244 8.01 18.18 11.44
N GLY A 245 7.56 19.21 10.70
CA GLY A 245 7.93 19.40 9.29
C GLY A 245 7.52 18.24 8.37
N LEU A 246 6.51 17.47 8.77
CA LEU A 246 6.11 16.25 8.04
C LEU A 246 5.29 16.60 6.80
N PRO A 247 5.51 15.90 5.66
CA PRO A 247 4.63 15.97 4.50
C PRO A 247 3.17 15.70 4.88
N LYS A 248 2.24 16.49 4.35
CA LYS A 248 0.81 16.38 4.68
C LYS A 248 0.21 15.07 4.20
N GLU A 249 0.82 14.46 3.19
CA GLU A 249 0.30 13.31 2.45
C GLU A 249 0.74 11.96 3.04
N VAL A 250 1.70 11.93 3.98
CA VAL A 250 2.24 10.67 4.52
C VAL A 250 1.58 10.34 5.86
N PRO A 251 0.79 9.24 5.97
CA PRO A 251 0.22 8.82 7.23
C PRO A 251 1.30 8.51 8.28
N PHE A 252 1.07 8.89 9.54
CA PHE A 252 2.06 8.69 10.59
C PHE A 252 2.41 7.21 10.84
N SER A 253 1.50 6.30 10.49
CA SER A 253 1.71 4.85 10.57
C SER A 253 2.72 4.31 9.55
N LYS A 254 3.12 5.10 8.55
CA LYS A 254 4.06 4.70 7.50
C LYS A 254 5.53 5.00 7.85
N TYR A 255 5.78 5.81 8.88
CA TYR A 255 7.14 6.07 9.34
C TYR A 255 7.66 4.88 10.15
N SER A 256 8.80 4.33 9.72
CA SER A 256 9.55 3.30 10.45
C SER A 256 10.10 3.85 11.77
N GLY A 257 10.38 2.95 12.72
CA GLY A 257 11.00 3.34 13.99
C GLY A 257 12.33 4.09 13.79
N GLU A 258 13.11 3.74 12.77
CA GLU A 258 14.36 4.42 12.43
C GLU A 258 14.14 5.85 11.92
N GLU A 259 13.18 6.07 11.02
CA GLU A 259 12.82 7.40 10.53
C GLU A 259 12.29 8.28 11.68
N VAL A 260 11.47 7.71 12.55
CA VAL A 260 10.95 8.41 13.73
C VAL A 260 12.07 8.74 14.72
N ALA A 261 13.02 7.83 14.93
CA ALA A 261 14.18 8.08 15.78
C ALA A 261 15.06 9.20 15.20
N ALA A 262 15.31 9.19 13.88
CA ALA A 262 16.04 10.25 13.20
C ALA A 262 15.32 11.60 13.32
N LEU A 263 13.99 11.62 13.18
CA LEU A 263 13.17 12.82 13.36
C LEU A 263 13.29 13.38 14.78
N SER A 264 13.28 12.53 15.82
CA SER A 264 13.49 12.99 17.20
C SER A 264 14.86 13.65 17.39
N LEU A 265 15.91 13.14 16.73
CA LEU A 265 17.26 13.71 16.78
C LEU A 265 17.39 15.01 15.99
N GLN A 266 16.62 15.17 14.92
CA GLN A 266 16.53 16.40 14.12
C GLN A 266 15.82 17.51 14.91
N LEU A 267 14.72 17.18 15.58
CA LEU A 267 13.98 18.12 16.43
C LEU A 267 14.80 18.62 17.62
N ALA A 268 15.74 17.80 18.09
CA ALA A 268 16.63 18.10 19.20
C ALA A 268 18.04 18.54 18.75
N ASP A 269 18.21 19.04 17.52
CA ASP A 269 19.55 19.25 16.96
C ASP A 269 20.39 20.30 17.72
N CYS A 270 19.73 21.35 18.21
CA CYS A 270 20.36 22.42 19.00
C CYS A 270 20.37 22.16 20.52
N TRP A 271 19.91 20.99 20.98
CA TRP A 271 19.81 20.68 22.40
C TRP A 271 21.18 20.39 23.00
N ASP A 272 21.34 20.67 24.30
CA ASP A 272 22.56 20.38 25.03
C ASP A 272 22.97 18.90 24.83
N PRO A 273 24.25 18.61 24.52
CA PRO A 273 24.69 17.24 24.23
C PRO A 273 24.37 16.23 25.34
N SER A 274 24.40 16.65 26.61
CA SER A 274 24.05 15.77 27.73
C SER A 274 22.58 15.39 27.68
N ILE A 275 21.70 16.32 27.32
CA ILE A 275 20.26 16.12 27.17
C ILE A 275 19.95 15.28 25.94
N ARG A 276 20.55 15.63 24.79
CA ARG A 276 20.37 14.92 23.51
C ARG A 276 20.81 13.45 23.56
N SER A 277 21.70 13.09 24.50
CA SER A 277 22.20 11.72 24.68
C SER A 277 21.09 10.67 24.87
N ILE A 278 19.96 11.02 25.49
CA ILE A 278 18.82 10.10 25.66
C ILE A 278 18.23 9.66 24.32
N LEU A 279 18.19 10.56 23.34
CA LEU A 279 17.69 10.29 21.99
C LEU A 279 18.75 9.58 21.15
N HIS A 280 20.04 9.85 21.35
CA HIS A 280 21.10 9.10 20.66
C HIS A 280 21.15 7.62 21.06
N LEU A 281 20.89 7.33 22.34
CA LEU A 281 20.93 5.98 22.91
C LEU A 281 19.57 5.27 22.85
N GLN A 282 18.57 5.85 22.18
CA GLN A 282 17.23 5.29 22.10
C GLN A 282 17.22 3.94 21.37
N ASP A 283 16.28 3.07 21.74
CA ASP A 283 15.95 1.89 20.96
C ASP A 283 15.11 2.32 19.74
N LYS A 284 15.77 2.44 18.59
CA LYS A 284 15.15 2.91 17.34
C LYS A 284 14.03 2.01 16.85
N THR A 285 14.05 0.72 17.21
CA THR A 285 12.98 -0.22 16.83
C THR A 285 11.69 0.04 17.61
N GLN A 286 11.78 0.82 18.69
CA GLN A 286 10.70 1.08 19.63
C GLN A 286 10.24 2.55 19.64
N SER A 287 10.52 3.29 18.55
CA SER A 287 10.07 4.66 18.37
C SER A 287 8.78 4.72 17.53
N SER A 288 7.84 5.59 17.89
CA SER A 288 6.54 5.68 17.21
C SER A 288 5.99 7.09 17.16
N LEU A 289 5.53 7.50 15.98
CA LEU A 289 4.94 8.81 15.72
C LEU A 289 3.40 8.75 15.77
N LEU A 290 2.78 9.67 16.51
CA LEU A 290 1.34 9.72 16.68
C LEU A 290 0.78 11.14 16.65
N ARG A 291 -0.36 11.29 15.97
CA ARG A 291 -1.21 12.46 16.07
C ARG A 291 -2.05 12.38 17.34
N ILE A 292 -2.14 13.49 18.06
CA ILE A 292 -2.94 13.62 19.26
C ILE A 292 -4.34 14.07 18.85
N LEU A 293 -5.31 13.22 19.08
CA LEU A 293 -6.74 13.52 18.90
C LEU A 293 -7.41 13.58 20.26
N SER A 294 -8.53 14.28 20.34
CA SER A 294 -9.37 14.32 21.54
C SER A 294 -10.83 14.25 21.15
N ALA A 295 -11.68 13.56 21.88
CA ALA A 295 -13.13 13.72 21.72
C ALA A 295 -13.60 15.07 22.27
N ASP A 296 -14.80 15.47 21.86
CA ASP A 296 -15.53 16.57 22.49
C ASP A 296 -15.88 16.18 23.94
N PRO A 297 -15.55 16.97 24.97
CA PRO A 297 -15.94 16.67 26.34
C PRO A 297 -17.46 16.70 26.56
N ASP A 298 -18.23 17.39 25.71
CA ASP A 298 -19.69 17.51 25.75
C ASP A 298 -20.35 16.59 24.71
N MET A 299 -19.96 15.31 24.71
CA MET A 299 -20.45 14.31 23.77
C MET A 299 -21.98 14.26 23.71
N LYS A 300 -22.54 14.43 22.51
CA LYS A 300 -23.98 14.30 22.28
C LYS A 300 -24.45 12.89 22.61
N ALA A 301 -25.61 12.77 23.26
CA ALA A 301 -26.25 11.48 23.43
C ALA A 301 -26.67 10.90 22.07
N TRP A 302 -26.60 9.58 21.94
CA TRP A 302 -27.06 8.84 20.77
C TRP A 302 -28.14 7.82 21.19
N THR A 303 -28.84 7.28 20.20
CA THR A 303 -29.83 6.22 20.41
C THR A 303 -29.11 4.92 20.80
N PRO A 304 -29.36 4.37 22.01
CA PRO A 304 -28.72 3.14 22.44
C PRO A 304 -29.15 1.92 21.62
N SER A 305 -28.26 0.94 21.50
CA SER A 305 -28.49 -0.32 20.79
C SER A 305 -28.36 -1.51 21.73
N ASP A 306 -29.19 -2.53 21.52
CA ASP A 306 -29.05 -3.84 22.15
C ASP A 306 -28.10 -4.79 21.37
N LYS A 307 -27.52 -4.30 20.26
CA LYS A 307 -26.59 -5.06 19.41
C LYS A 307 -25.16 -4.57 19.46
N ILE A 308 -24.92 -3.29 19.73
CA ILE A 308 -23.56 -2.72 19.70
C ILE A 308 -23.37 -1.59 20.72
N THR A 309 -22.15 -1.47 21.24
CA THR A 309 -21.65 -0.25 21.90
C THR A 309 -20.17 -0.02 21.59
N ILE A 310 -19.64 1.13 21.99
CA ILE A 310 -18.24 1.54 21.78
C ILE A 310 -17.63 2.07 23.08
N ILE A 311 -16.36 1.77 23.32
CA ILE A 311 -15.67 2.14 24.57
C ILE A 311 -14.23 2.63 24.32
N GLY A 312 -13.62 3.26 25.32
CA GLY A 312 -12.23 3.72 25.26
C GLY A 312 -11.98 4.72 24.12
N ASP A 313 -10.77 4.67 23.56
CA ASP A 313 -10.36 5.58 22.48
C ASP A 313 -11.21 5.48 21.20
N ALA A 314 -12.02 4.42 21.03
CA ALA A 314 -12.97 4.34 19.92
C ALA A 314 -14.11 5.35 20.08
N CYS A 315 -14.49 5.68 21.33
CA CYS A 315 -15.55 6.62 21.65
C CYS A 315 -14.99 7.99 22.10
N HIS A 316 -13.99 7.99 22.99
CA HIS A 316 -13.56 9.18 23.72
C HIS A 316 -12.04 9.31 23.80
N ALA A 317 -11.36 9.26 22.66
CA ALA A 317 -9.92 9.50 22.57
C ALA A 317 -9.51 10.78 23.34
N MET A 318 -8.33 10.79 23.97
CA MET A 318 -7.89 11.90 24.83
C MET A 318 -6.43 12.28 24.60
N SER A 319 -6.06 13.51 24.95
CA SER A 319 -4.66 13.92 25.00
C SER A 319 -3.87 13.01 25.97
N PRO A 320 -2.62 12.61 25.65
CA PRO A 320 -1.86 11.63 26.42
C PRO A 320 -1.25 12.22 27.70
N SER A 321 -2.09 12.76 28.57
CA SER A 321 -1.71 13.45 29.80
C SER A 321 -2.14 12.65 31.03
N GLY A 322 -1.19 12.34 31.91
CA GLY A 322 -1.49 11.78 33.24
C GLY A 322 -2.05 10.35 33.27
N GLY A 323 -2.02 9.61 32.17
CA GLY A 323 -2.57 8.24 32.08
C GLY A 323 -4.10 8.19 32.01
N VAL A 324 -4.76 9.33 31.82
CA VAL A 324 -6.22 9.48 31.93
C VAL A 324 -6.97 8.56 30.95
N GLY A 325 -6.61 8.56 29.66
CA GLY A 325 -7.32 7.73 28.67
C GLY A 325 -7.28 6.23 28.98
N ALA A 326 -6.14 5.72 29.46
CA ALA A 326 -6.02 4.31 29.85
C ALA A 326 -6.88 3.97 31.06
N VAL A 327 -6.94 4.86 32.05
CA VAL A 327 -7.84 4.72 33.20
C VAL A 327 -9.30 4.71 32.74
N THR A 328 -9.70 5.64 31.88
CA THR A 328 -11.08 5.72 31.39
C THR A 328 -11.46 4.45 30.64
N ALA A 329 -10.61 3.93 29.75
CA ALA A 329 -10.89 2.68 29.03
C ALA A 329 -11.04 1.46 29.95
N LEU A 330 -10.23 1.36 31.03
CA LEU A 330 -10.36 0.28 32.02
C LEU A 330 -11.68 0.39 32.81
N VAL A 331 -12.05 1.61 33.20
CA VAL A 331 -13.32 1.88 33.89
C VAL A 331 -14.51 1.54 32.99
N ASP A 332 -14.46 1.89 31.69
CA ASP A 332 -15.51 1.52 30.73
C ASP A 332 -15.68 0.00 30.66
N GLY A 333 -14.57 -0.73 30.50
CA GLY A 333 -14.59 -2.20 30.42
C GLY A 333 -15.20 -2.83 31.67
N ALA A 334 -14.78 -2.39 32.86
CA ALA A 334 -15.30 -2.89 34.13
C ALA A 334 -16.78 -2.55 34.32
N LYS A 335 -17.19 -1.31 34.02
CA LYS A 335 -18.59 -0.88 34.12
C LYS A 335 -19.49 -1.61 33.12
N LEU A 336 -19.06 -1.75 31.87
CA LEU A 336 -19.81 -2.47 30.84
C LEU A 336 -20.00 -3.94 31.24
N ALA A 337 -18.93 -4.60 31.68
CA ALA A 337 -18.99 -5.99 32.16
C ALA A 337 -19.99 -6.13 33.33
N LYS A 338 -19.95 -5.21 34.30
CA LYS A 338 -20.88 -5.20 35.44
C LYS A 338 -22.33 -4.95 35.01
N THR A 339 -22.56 -4.02 34.09
CA THR A 339 -23.89 -3.75 33.52
C THR A 339 -24.45 -4.98 32.83
N ILE A 340 -23.67 -5.63 31.98
CA ILE A 340 -24.07 -6.85 31.28
C ILE A 340 -24.38 -7.98 32.27
N ALA A 341 -23.52 -8.17 33.28
CA ALA A 341 -23.67 -9.23 34.27
C ALA A 341 -24.89 -9.05 35.18
N THR A 342 -25.28 -7.80 35.49
CA THR A 342 -26.34 -7.50 36.47
C THR A 342 -27.69 -7.14 35.84
N LYS A 343 -27.67 -6.47 34.68
CA LYS A 343 -28.87 -5.95 33.99
C LYS A 343 -29.13 -6.60 32.63
N GLY A 344 -28.18 -7.39 32.11
CA GLY A 344 -28.27 -7.98 30.77
C GLY A 344 -28.02 -6.97 29.64
N ILE A 345 -28.09 -7.45 28.39
CA ILE A 345 -27.92 -6.63 27.18
C ILE A 345 -29.31 -6.22 26.67
N THR A 346 -29.65 -4.96 26.86
CA THR A 346 -30.85 -4.31 26.33
C THR A 346 -30.51 -2.87 25.94
N ALA A 347 -31.25 -2.25 25.03
CA ALA A 347 -31.02 -0.86 24.68
C ALA A 347 -31.09 0.07 25.92
N THR A 348 -31.96 -0.23 26.89
CA THR A 348 -32.05 0.53 28.14
C THR A 348 -30.79 0.38 29.00
N SER A 349 -30.36 -0.84 29.31
CA SER A 349 -29.18 -1.07 30.16
C SER A 349 -27.89 -0.56 29.52
N ILE A 350 -27.74 -0.73 28.20
CA ILE A 350 -26.61 -0.17 27.45
C ILE A 350 -26.68 1.36 27.42
N GLY A 351 -27.86 1.95 27.24
CA GLY A 351 -28.04 3.40 27.26
C GLY A 351 -27.70 4.06 28.59
N GLU A 352 -28.04 3.42 29.72
CA GLU A 352 -27.63 3.86 31.06
C GLU A 352 -26.11 3.84 31.23
N PHE A 353 -25.46 2.75 30.80
CA PHE A 353 -24.00 2.64 30.78
C PHE A 353 -23.36 3.75 29.93
N GLU A 354 -23.86 3.95 28.71
CA GLU A 354 -23.32 4.95 27.79
C GLU A 354 -23.50 6.39 28.33
N ALA A 355 -24.57 6.66 29.08
CA ALA A 355 -24.76 7.94 29.75
C ALA A 355 -23.71 8.19 30.84
N GLU A 356 -23.50 7.22 31.73
CA GLU A 356 -22.45 7.31 32.75
C GLU A 356 -21.04 7.40 32.14
N MET A 357 -20.80 6.65 31.05
CA MET A 357 -19.55 6.67 30.31
C MET A 357 -19.28 8.08 29.76
N ARG A 358 -20.27 8.72 29.13
CA ARG A 358 -20.11 10.08 28.58
C ARG A 358 -19.77 11.10 29.65
N GLU A 359 -20.44 11.07 30.81
CA GLU A 359 -20.16 11.99 31.92
C GLU A 359 -18.74 11.81 32.46
N PHE A 360 -18.36 10.55 32.74
CA PHE A 360 -17.04 10.23 33.28
C PHE A 360 -15.92 10.54 32.28
N ALA A 361 -16.11 10.19 31.01
CA ALA A 361 -15.15 10.48 29.95
C ALA A 361 -15.06 11.99 29.70
N GLY A 362 -16.17 12.74 29.70
CA GLY A 362 -16.18 14.19 29.51
C GLY A 362 -15.34 14.93 30.55
N ALA A 363 -15.47 14.56 31.84
CA ALA A 363 -14.63 15.12 32.90
C ALA A 363 -13.14 14.81 32.69
N ASN A 364 -12.82 13.60 32.24
CA ASN A 364 -11.46 13.13 32.00
C ASN A 364 -10.82 13.76 30.75
N ILE A 365 -11.59 13.96 29.67
CA ILE A 365 -11.18 14.70 28.48
C ILE A 365 -10.72 16.09 28.89
N ARG A 366 -11.54 16.85 29.64
CA ARG A 366 -11.18 18.20 30.13
C ARG A 366 -9.90 18.17 30.96
N ARG A 367 -9.75 17.19 31.85
CA ARG A 367 -8.55 17.04 32.70
C ARG A 367 -7.29 16.78 31.87
N SER A 368 -7.34 15.87 30.90
CA SER A 368 -6.19 15.57 30.03
C SER A 368 -5.76 16.77 29.19
N TYR A 369 -6.73 17.61 28.82
CA TYR A 369 -6.54 18.79 27.99
C TYR A 369 -5.72 19.87 28.67
N ILE A 370 -5.92 20.07 29.98
CA ILE A 370 -5.10 20.97 30.80
C ILE A 370 -3.62 20.60 30.69
N GLY A 371 -3.32 19.30 30.74
CA GLY A 371 -1.95 18.78 30.55
C GLY A 371 -1.40 19.08 29.14
N GLY A 372 -2.20 18.85 28.10
CA GLY A 372 -1.77 19.10 26.72
C GLY A 372 -1.48 20.57 26.44
N ARG A 373 -2.31 21.47 26.97
CA ARG A 373 -2.07 22.93 26.89
C ARG A 373 -0.77 23.33 27.58
N LYS A 374 -0.48 22.77 28.76
CA LYS A 374 0.75 23.08 29.52
C LYS A 374 1.99 22.51 28.84
N MET A 375 1.93 21.29 28.33
CA MET A 375 3.11 20.59 27.81
C MET A 375 3.52 21.03 26.41
N PHE A 376 2.58 21.31 25.49
CA PHE A 376 2.93 21.57 24.09
C PHE A 376 2.01 22.58 23.40
N GLY A 377 1.35 23.46 24.17
CA GLY A 377 0.59 24.57 23.60
C GLY A 377 -0.65 24.14 22.82
N GLN A 378 -1.30 23.04 23.22
CA GLN A 378 -2.52 22.56 22.58
C GLN A 378 -3.58 23.66 22.47
N LYS A 379 -4.24 23.78 21.31
CA LYS A 379 -5.30 24.80 21.09
C LYS A 379 -6.50 24.54 21.99
N PRO A 380 -7.24 25.57 22.43
CA PRO A 380 -8.56 25.40 23.06
C PRO A 380 -9.53 24.53 22.23
N PHE A 381 -10.48 23.85 22.87
CA PHE A 381 -11.42 22.92 22.20
C PHE A 381 -12.23 23.57 21.07
N ASP A 382 -12.72 24.78 21.30
CA ASP A 382 -13.50 25.59 20.35
C ASP A 382 -12.69 26.05 19.13
N GLN A 383 -11.37 25.92 19.18
CA GLN A 383 -10.46 26.20 18.07
C GLN A 383 -9.91 24.93 17.41
N CYS A 384 -10.30 23.75 17.90
CA CYS A 384 -9.96 22.49 17.26
C CYS A 384 -10.93 22.24 16.11
N SER A 385 -10.37 21.87 14.96
CA SER A 385 -11.20 21.43 13.84
C SER A 385 -11.67 20.01 14.09
N GLN A 386 -12.87 19.69 13.61
CA GLN A 386 -13.12 18.31 13.27
C GLN A 386 -12.20 17.96 12.10
N PRO A 387 -11.40 16.90 12.20
CA PRO A 387 -10.71 16.36 11.04
C PRO A 387 -11.77 16.16 9.96
N GLU A 388 -11.52 16.64 8.73
CA GLU A 388 -12.36 16.25 7.59
C GLU A 388 -12.56 14.73 7.67
N ALA A 389 -13.74 14.19 7.39
CA ALA A 389 -14.00 12.74 7.46
C ALA A 389 -12.91 11.90 6.72
N ARG A 390 -12.20 12.54 5.77
CA ARG A 390 -11.00 12.09 5.04
C ARG A 390 -9.70 11.94 5.85
N SER A 391 -9.56 12.58 7.01
CA SER A 391 -8.29 12.68 7.76
C SER A 391 -8.19 11.77 9.00
N LEU A 392 -9.22 10.95 9.22
CA LEU A 392 -9.21 9.86 10.19
C LEU A 392 -8.98 8.53 9.48
N GLU A 393 -7.73 8.30 9.09
CA GLU A 393 -7.25 7.01 8.59
C GLU A 393 -8.11 6.48 7.41
N SER A 394 -8.43 7.33 6.42
CA SER A 394 -9.04 6.82 5.18
C SER A 394 -7.97 6.04 4.41
N SER A 395 -8.36 4.84 4.00
CA SER A 395 -7.56 3.86 3.28
C SER A 395 -6.76 4.48 2.14
N ASN A 396 -5.44 4.25 2.06
CA ASN A 396 -4.54 4.72 1.00
C ASN A 396 -5.05 4.45 -0.44
N ILE A 397 -6.04 3.58 -0.62
CA ILE A 397 -6.69 3.32 -1.91
C ILE A 397 -7.46 4.53 -2.46
N GLU A 398 -7.93 5.45 -1.61
CA GLU A 398 -8.62 6.68 -2.04
C GLU A 398 -7.67 7.62 -2.80
N TYR A 399 -6.37 7.57 -2.52
CA TYR A 399 -5.40 8.40 -3.24
C TYR A 399 -5.08 7.83 -4.63
N VAL A 400 -4.97 6.50 -4.76
CA VAL A 400 -4.94 5.83 -6.07
C VAL A 400 -6.18 6.23 -6.89
N ASP A 401 -7.34 6.25 -6.25
CA ASP A 401 -8.60 6.68 -6.86
C ASP A 401 -8.57 8.14 -7.34
N GLN A 402 -8.07 9.06 -6.51
CA GLN A 402 -7.93 10.46 -6.86
C GLN A 402 -6.95 10.69 -8.02
N ILE A 403 -5.79 10.03 -8.02
CA ILE A 403 -4.80 10.13 -9.11
C ILE A 403 -5.44 9.73 -10.44
N LEU A 404 -6.15 8.60 -10.45
CA LEU A 404 -6.79 8.07 -11.65
C LEU A 404 -7.92 8.99 -12.15
N LYS A 405 -8.80 9.40 -11.23
CA LYS A 405 -9.97 10.23 -11.52
C LYS A 405 -9.60 11.64 -12.02
N ALA A 406 -8.55 12.23 -11.47
CA ALA A 406 -8.07 13.55 -11.88
C ALA A 406 -7.62 13.63 -13.36
N GLN A 407 -7.30 12.49 -14.01
CA GLN A 407 -6.86 12.51 -15.40
C GLN A 407 -7.98 12.71 -16.43
N VAL A 408 -9.23 12.50 -16.02
CA VAL A 408 -10.38 12.45 -16.94
C VAL A 408 -11.46 13.47 -16.60
N GLU A 409 -11.38 14.07 -15.41
CA GLU A 409 -12.28 15.13 -14.96
C GLU A 409 -11.80 16.52 -15.38
N GLY A 410 -12.75 17.40 -15.71
CA GLY A 410 -12.48 18.76 -16.18
C GLY A 410 -12.55 18.93 -17.70
N GLU A 411 -12.56 20.19 -18.12
CA GLU A 411 -12.65 20.60 -19.53
C GLU A 411 -11.33 20.33 -20.28
N ASP A 412 -10.20 20.54 -19.61
CA ASP A 412 -8.83 20.31 -20.12
C ASP A 412 -8.21 18.99 -19.65
N SER A 413 -9.04 17.97 -19.38
CA SER A 413 -8.58 16.67 -18.89
C SER A 413 -7.56 16.02 -19.86
N PRO A 414 -6.38 15.57 -19.39
CA PRO A 414 -5.35 15.05 -20.29
C PRO A 414 -5.73 13.75 -20.97
N LEU A 415 -6.67 12.97 -20.40
CA LEU A 415 -7.19 11.72 -20.93
C LEU A 415 -8.71 11.79 -21.07
N HIS A 416 -9.28 11.08 -22.05
CA HIS A 416 -10.74 10.88 -22.13
C HIS A 416 -11.19 9.68 -21.29
N ASN A 417 -10.32 8.70 -21.06
CA ASN A 417 -10.53 7.59 -20.14
C ASN A 417 -9.25 7.09 -19.48
N ALA A 418 -9.42 6.43 -18.35
CA ALA A 418 -8.37 5.68 -17.66
C ALA A 418 -8.98 4.51 -16.89
N CYS A 419 -8.44 3.30 -17.09
CA CYS A 419 -8.75 2.13 -16.29
C CYS A 419 -7.49 1.65 -15.58
N TYR A 420 -7.62 1.23 -14.33
CA TYR A 420 -6.51 0.70 -13.56
C TYR A 420 -6.94 -0.48 -12.69
N ILE A 421 -6.19 -1.58 -12.77
CA ILE A 421 -6.40 -2.78 -11.98
C ILE A 421 -5.06 -3.20 -11.36
N VAL A 422 -5.09 -3.52 -10.07
CA VAL A 422 -3.95 -4.04 -9.32
C VAL A 422 -4.37 -5.36 -8.69
N THR A 423 -3.53 -6.38 -8.81
CA THR A 423 -3.77 -7.72 -8.27
C THR A 423 -2.59 -8.16 -7.42
N ASP A 424 -2.90 -8.99 -6.42
CA ASP A 424 -1.99 -9.58 -5.45
C ASP A 424 -2.12 -11.10 -5.48
N ASN A 425 -1.00 -11.80 -5.35
CA ASN A 425 -0.94 -13.26 -5.44
C ASN A 425 -1.65 -14.00 -4.27
N LYS A 426 -1.92 -13.32 -3.15
CA LYS A 426 -2.57 -13.89 -1.96
C LYS A 426 -3.98 -13.33 -1.72
N LYS A 427 -4.18 -12.05 -1.97
CA LYS A 427 -5.40 -11.29 -1.65
C LYS A 427 -6.33 -11.12 -2.86
N GLY A 428 -5.87 -11.47 -4.07
CA GLY A 428 -6.62 -11.22 -5.30
C GLY A 428 -6.58 -9.76 -5.71
N THR A 429 -7.67 -9.21 -6.23
CA THR A 429 -7.71 -7.82 -6.73
C THR A 429 -7.63 -6.81 -5.59
N LEU A 430 -6.56 -6.01 -5.57
CA LEU A 430 -6.33 -4.93 -4.60
C LEU A 430 -7.02 -3.62 -5.00
N TYR A 431 -7.05 -3.31 -6.30
CA TYR A 431 -7.69 -2.11 -6.85
C TYR A 431 -8.31 -2.43 -8.21
N SER A 432 -9.45 -1.83 -8.52
CA SER A 432 -10.13 -2.02 -9.81
C SER A 432 -11.13 -0.91 -10.08
N LYS A 433 -10.76 0.06 -10.93
CA LYS A 433 -11.61 1.21 -11.28
C LYS A 433 -11.40 1.67 -12.72
N ALA A 434 -12.45 2.28 -13.27
CA ALA A 434 -12.46 2.93 -14.56
C ALA A 434 -13.12 4.31 -14.41
N TYR A 435 -12.53 5.32 -15.03
CA TYR A 435 -13.06 6.68 -15.06
C TYR A 435 -13.00 7.27 -16.46
N GLY A 436 -13.93 8.17 -16.77
CA GLY A 436 -14.02 8.89 -18.04
C GLY A 436 -15.05 8.29 -19.00
N SER A 437 -14.77 8.40 -20.30
CA SER A 437 -15.71 8.06 -21.37
C SER A 437 -15.07 7.16 -22.42
N ARG A 438 -15.88 6.29 -23.01
CA ARG A 438 -15.50 5.43 -24.14
C ARG A 438 -15.25 6.23 -25.41
N ASP A 439 -15.80 7.43 -25.50
CA ASP A 439 -15.68 8.35 -26.64
C ASP A 439 -15.12 9.72 -26.22
N LEU A 440 -14.56 10.45 -27.18
CA LEU A 440 -14.07 11.81 -26.95
C LEU A 440 -15.19 12.83 -26.72
N ALA A 441 -16.39 12.55 -27.23
CA ALA A 441 -17.58 13.37 -27.00
C ALA A 441 -18.08 13.33 -25.55
N LYS A 442 -17.49 12.49 -24.69
CA LYS A 442 -17.89 12.28 -23.29
C LYS A 442 -19.37 11.86 -23.15
N SER A 443 -19.89 11.08 -24.10
CA SER A 443 -21.30 10.69 -24.17
C SER A 443 -21.59 9.30 -23.61
N GLN A 444 -20.55 8.46 -23.42
CA GLN A 444 -20.72 7.08 -22.98
C GLN A 444 -19.71 6.70 -21.88
N PRO A 445 -20.14 6.42 -20.65
CA PRO A 445 -19.21 6.09 -19.57
C PRO A 445 -18.37 4.85 -19.90
N ILE A 446 -17.09 4.88 -19.54
CA ILE A 446 -16.23 3.71 -19.63
C ILE A 446 -16.43 2.76 -18.45
N ASP A 447 -16.26 1.47 -18.69
CA ASP A 447 -16.15 0.45 -17.65
C ASP A 447 -14.98 -0.52 -17.94
N LEU A 448 -14.69 -1.40 -16.98
CA LEU A 448 -13.59 -2.38 -17.07
C LEU A 448 -13.84 -3.55 -18.03
N ASP A 449 -15.03 -3.60 -18.63
CA ASP A 449 -15.48 -4.60 -19.59
C ASP A 449 -15.59 -4.00 -21.01
N CYS A 450 -15.14 -2.74 -21.20
CA CYS A 450 -15.00 -2.09 -22.49
C CYS A 450 -13.78 -2.59 -23.26
N LEU A 451 -13.95 -2.74 -24.58
CA LEU A 451 -12.98 -3.39 -25.45
C LEU A 451 -11.91 -2.39 -25.90
N HIS A 452 -10.66 -2.65 -25.54
CA HIS A 452 -9.50 -1.85 -25.91
C HIS A 452 -8.69 -2.59 -26.98
N TRP A 453 -8.13 -1.86 -27.94
CA TRP A 453 -7.04 -2.39 -28.73
C TRP A 453 -5.77 -2.39 -27.86
N ILE A 454 -5.23 -3.58 -27.55
CA ILE A 454 -4.10 -3.70 -26.62
C ILE A 454 -2.73 -3.66 -27.31
N ALA A 455 -2.71 -3.62 -28.65
CA ALA A 455 -1.51 -3.48 -29.47
C ALA A 455 -0.39 -4.42 -28.99
N SER A 456 0.79 -3.89 -28.72
CA SER A 456 1.98 -4.66 -28.32
C SER A 456 1.86 -5.46 -27.01
N LEU A 457 0.84 -5.21 -26.16
CA LEU A 457 0.58 -6.08 -25.01
C LEU A 457 0.13 -7.48 -25.45
N THR A 458 -0.36 -7.63 -26.69
CA THR A 458 -0.63 -8.93 -27.34
C THR A 458 0.54 -9.90 -27.24
N LYS A 459 1.78 -9.38 -27.30
CA LYS A 459 3.02 -10.16 -27.27
C LYS A 459 3.10 -11.08 -26.04
N LEU A 460 2.61 -10.62 -24.88
CA LEU A 460 2.58 -11.44 -23.67
C LEU A 460 1.68 -12.67 -23.83
N SER A 461 0.48 -12.49 -24.41
CA SER A 461 -0.44 -13.61 -24.68
C SER A 461 0.16 -14.59 -25.69
N THR A 462 0.88 -14.08 -26.70
CA THR A 462 1.55 -14.93 -27.70
C THR A 462 2.72 -15.68 -27.12
N ALA A 463 3.56 -15.07 -26.29
CA ALA A 463 4.64 -15.76 -25.59
C ALA A 463 4.11 -16.88 -24.68
N ILE A 464 3.00 -16.63 -23.98
CA ILE A 464 2.30 -17.66 -23.18
C ILE A 464 1.85 -18.81 -24.09
N ALA A 465 1.21 -18.52 -25.21
CA ALA A 465 0.79 -19.54 -26.17
C ALA A 465 1.98 -20.34 -26.73
N THR A 466 3.11 -19.68 -26.98
CA THR A 466 4.36 -20.32 -27.39
C THR A 466 4.84 -21.30 -26.33
N MET A 467 4.91 -20.90 -25.06
CA MET A 467 5.32 -21.79 -23.98
C MET A 467 4.37 -22.99 -23.82
N ILE A 468 3.06 -22.78 -23.98
CA ILE A 468 2.09 -23.88 -23.97
C ILE A 468 2.33 -24.84 -25.15
N ALA A 469 2.62 -24.33 -26.34
CA ALA A 469 2.95 -25.18 -27.49
C ALA A 469 4.23 -26.00 -27.24
N VAL A 470 5.22 -25.40 -26.56
CA VAL A 470 6.45 -26.08 -26.12
C VAL A 470 6.17 -27.17 -25.08
N GLU A 471 5.36 -26.88 -24.06
CA GLU A 471 4.95 -27.89 -23.05
C GLU A 471 4.19 -29.06 -23.68
N LYS A 472 3.42 -28.79 -24.73
CA LYS A 472 2.70 -29.81 -25.51
C LYS A 472 3.60 -30.59 -26.47
N GLY A 473 4.88 -30.24 -26.58
CA GLY A 473 5.84 -30.87 -27.48
C GLY A 473 5.56 -30.62 -28.97
N LEU A 474 4.83 -29.55 -29.30
CA LEU A 474 4.51 -29.19 -30.70
C LEU A 474 5.70 -28.53 -31.41
N VAL A 475 6.54 -27.82 -30.64
CA VAL A 475 7.72 -27.09 -31.10
C VAL A 475 8.69 -26.92 -29.92
N THR A 476 9.96 -26.61 -30.15
CA THR A 476 10.89 -26.16 -29.09
C THR A 476 11.31 -24.71 -29.31
N LEU A 477 11.75 -24.03 -28.24
CA LEU A 477 12.18 -22.62 -28.34
C LEU A 477 13.34 -22.40 -29.32
N ASP A 478 14.21 -23.40 -29.45
CA ASP A 478 15.44 -23.34 -30.25
C ASP A 478 15.33 -24.04 -31.60
N GLN A 479 14.17 -24.64 -31.91
CA GLN A 479 13.93 -25.29 -33.20
C GLN A 479 14.04 -24.28 -34.34
N ASN A 480 14.68 -24.71 -35.45
CA ASN A 480 14.75 -23.90 -36.65
C ASN A 480 13.38 -23.83 -37.34
N VAL A 481 12.64 -22.75 -37.12
CA VAL A 481 11.27 -22.57 -37.62
C VAL A 481 11.21 -22.35 -39.14
N ARG A 482 12.35 -22.24 -39.84
CA ARG A 482 12.39 -22.23 -41.32
C ARG A 482 11.80 -23.49 -41.94
N GLU A 483 11.92 -24.61 -41.24
CA GLU A 483 11.39 -25.90 -41.67
C GLU A 483 9.86 -26.00 -41.48
N ILE A 484 9.28 -25.05 -40.72
CA ILE A 484 7.89 -25.04 -40.31
C ILE A 484 7.12 -23.92 -41.00
N VAL A 485 7.69 -22.71 -41.05
CA VAL A 485 7.05 -21.48 -41.52
C VAL A 485 7.58 -21.16 -42.93
N PRO A 486 6.79 -21.43 -44.00
CA PRO A 486 7.26 -21.24 -45.37
C PRO A 486 7.73 -19.82 -45.68
N GLU A 487 7.10 -18.82 -45.05
CA GLU A 487 7.44 -17.41 -45.20
C GLU A 487 8.86 -17.07 -44.70
N LEU A 488 9.42 -17.90 -43.80
CA LEU A 488 10.74 -17.68 -43.20
C LEU A 488 11.85 -18.52 -43.82
N ALA A 489 11.52 -19.47 -44.70
CA ALA A 489 12.49 -20.42 -45.26
C ALA A 489 13.69 -19.72 -45.92
N GLU A 490 13.42 -18.65 -46.69
CA GLU A 490 14.37 -17.99 -47.58
C GLU A 490 14.61 -16.51 -47.22
N LEU A 491 14.62 -16.17 -45.93
CA LEU A 491 14.90 -14.80 -45.50
C LEU A 491 16.31 -14.33 -45.84
N ASP A 492 16.40 -13.06 -46.23
CA ASP A 492 17.64 -12.32 -46.44
C ASP A 492 17.92 -11.37 -45.28
N VAL A 493 19.19 -10.98 -45.15
CA VAL A 493 19.68 -9.90 -44.30
C VAL A 493 19.97 -8.68 -45.18
N LEU A 494 19.43 -7.52 -44.83
CA LEU A 494 19.70 -6.25 -45.47
C LEU A 494 21.01 -5.66 -44.96
N GLU A 495 22.02 -5.56 -45.83
CA GLU A 495 23.36 -5.06 -45.49
C GLU A 495 23.57 -3.60 -45.90
N GLY A 496 22.68 -3.05 -46.73
CA GLY A 496 22.76 -1.67 -47.18
C GLY A 496 22.14 -1.46 -48.55
N PHE A 497 22.63 -0.47 -49.28
CA PHE A 497 22.18 -0.10 -50.61
C PHE A 497 23.38 0.26 -51.49
N ASP A 498 23.28 0.00 -52.78
CA ASP A 498 24.18 0.58 -53.80
C ASP A 498 23.87 2.06 -54.05
N ASP A 499 24.75 2.73 -54.79
CA ASP A 499 24.64 4.16 -55.12
C ASP A 499 23.37 4.47 -55.94
N ASP A 500 22.89 3.51 -56.73
CA ASP A 500 21.64 3.58 -57.50
C ASP A 500 20.38 3.32 -56.65
N GLY A 501 20.57 2.96 -55.38
CA GLY A 501 19.52 2.65 -54.43
C GLY A 501 18.98 1.22 -54.47
N THR A 502 19.64 0.31 -55.18
CA THR A 502 19.37 -1.13 -55.12
C THR A 502 19.76 -1.70 -53.74
N PRO A 503 18.89 -2.48 -53.07
CA PRO A 503 19.20 -3.06 -51.76
C PRO A 503 20.24 -4.18 -51.87
N LYS A 504 21.22 -4.16 -50.97
CA LYS A 504 22.20 -5.24 -50.77
C LYS A 504 21.64 -6.26 -49.81
N LEU A 505 21.31 -7.42 -50.34
CA LEU A 505 20.75 -8.54 -49.59
C LEU A 505 21.75 -9.70 -49.57
N ARG A 506 21.95 -10.28 -48.38
CA ARG A 506 22.69 -11.52 -48.20
C ARG A 506 21.77 -12.58 -47.63
N LYS A 507 21.86 -13.82 -48.11
CA LYS A 507 21.09 -14.93 -47.53
C LYS A 507 21.38 -15.07 -46.04
N CYS A 508 20.34 -15.13 -45.22
CA CYS A 508 20.47 -15.47 -43.81
C CYS A 508 20.81 -16.97 -43.72
N THR A 509 21.89 -17.31 -43.00
CA THR A 509 22.36 -18.70 -42.89
C THR A 509 22.17 -19.29 -41.49
N SER A 510 21.97 -18.45 -40.48
CA SER A 510 21.69 -18.92 -39.14
C SER A 510 20.27 -19.50 -39.01
N PRO A 511 20.08 -20.49 -38.12
CA PRO A 511 18.75 -20.95 -37.73
C PRO A 511 17.88 -19.79 -37.24
N ILE A 512 16.60 -19.80 -37.60
CA ILE A 512 15.61 -18.87 -37.05
C ILE A 512 14.84 -19.67 -36.01
N SER A 513 14.84 -19.21 -34.76
CA SER A 513 14.15 -19.84 -33.64
C SER A 513 13.08 -18.92 -33.05
N LEU A 514 12.32 -19.41 -32.08
CA LEU A 514 11.31 -18.63 -31.36
C LEU A 514 11.92 -17.56 -30.42
N ARG A 515 13.25 -17.56 -30.27
CA ARG A 515 14.04 -16.52 -29.58
C ARG A 515 14.62 -15.46 -30.52
N SER A 516 14.47 -15.63 -31.84
CA SER A 516 15.16 -14.80 -32.82
C SER A 516 14.59 -13.38 -32.89
N GLY A 517 15.49 -12.40 -32.97
CA GLY A 517 15.14 -10.99 -33.11
C GLY A 517 14.73 -10.62 -34.54
N PHE A 518 13.68 -9.81 -34.65
CA PHE A 518 13.21 -9.19 -35.89
C PHE A 518 13.13 -7.67 -35.69
N CYS A 519 13.04 -6.89 -36.75
CA CYS A 519 12.88 -5.45 -36.65
C CYS A 519 11.64 -4.96 -37.42
N TYR A 520 10.81 -4.15 -36.78
CA TYR A 520 9.75 -3.44 -37.49
C TYR A 520 10.36 -2.33 -38.36
N ASP A 521 9.80 -2.15 -39.55
CA ASP A 521 10.24 -1.13 -40.51
C ASP A 521 10.22 0.29 -39.96
N GLN A 522 9.24 0.63 -39.13
CA GLN A 522 9.15 1.93 -38.45
C GLN A 522 10.36 2.25 -37.57
N HIS A 523 11.15 1.25 -37.18
CA HIS A 523 12.33 1.40 -36.34
C HIS A 523 13.66 1.30 -37.11
N HIS A 524 13.63 1.09 -38.43
CA HIS A 524 14.84 0.96 -39.24
C HIS A 524 14.69 1.60 -40.62
N GLU A 525 15.41 2.69 -40.87
CA GLU A 525 15.35 3.44 -42.14
C GLU A 525 15.64 2.57 -43.36
N GLY A 526 16.59 1.63 -43.25
CA GLY A 526 16.90 0.68 -44.32
C GLY A 526 15.71 -0.20 -44.70
N LEU A 527 14.89 -0.63 -43.73
CA LEU A 527 13.71 -1.44 -44.02
C LEU A 527 12.62 -0.62 -44.71
N GLN A 528 12.48 0.66 -44.34
CA GLN A 528 11.56 1.59 -45.02
C GLN A 528 12.00 1.86 -46.46
N ARG A 529 13.31 2.02 -46.69
CA ARG A 529 13.86 2.20 -48.03
C ARG A 529 13.69 0.94 -48.88
N TRP A 530 13.93 -0.23 -48.30
CA TRP A 530 13.69 -1.52 -48.96
C TRP A 530 12.22 -1.69 -49.34
N ALA A 531 11.29 -1.39 -48.42
CA ALA A 531 9.85 -1.48 -48.67
C ALA A 531 9.41 -0.58 -49.83
N ARG A 532 9.93 0.66 -49.88
CA ARG A 532 9.69 1.57 -51.02
C ARG A 532 10.26 1.03 -52.33
N TYR A 533 11.48 0.48 -52.30
CA TYR A 533 12.14 -0.08 -53.47
C TYR A 533 11.34 -1.24 -54.09
N VAL A 534 10.87 -2.18 -53.27
CA VAL A 534 10.09 -3.34 -53.75
C VAL A 534 8.60 -3.04 -53.94
N GLY A 535 8.17 -1.78 -53.71
CA GLY A 535 6.77 -1.37 -53.84
C GLY A 535 5.82 -2.02 -52.82
N LYS A 536 6.34 -2.41 -51.64
CA LYS A 536 5.54 -3.00 -50.56
C LYS A 536 4.52 -1.99 -50.04
N LYS A 537 3.24 -2.37 -50.05
CA LYS A 537 2.11 -1.55 -49.56
C LYS A 537 1.63 -1.94 -48.17
N GLU A 538 1.84 -3.20 -47.81
CA GLU A 538 1.43 -3.76 -46.53
C GLU A 538 2.46 -3.44 -45.46
N ASN A 539 2.02 -3.26 -44.22
CA ASN A 539 2.86 -3.01 -43.06
C ASN A 539 2.30 -3.76 -41.84
N THR A 540 2.98 -3.65 -40.70
CA THR A 540 2.60 -4.32 -39.44
C THR A 540 1.15 -4.09 -39.03
N PHE A 541 0.53 -2.96 -39.39
CA PHE A 541 -0.85 -2.64 -39.05
C PHE A 541 -1.88 -3.04 -40.10
N THR A 542 -1.45 -3.57 -41.26
CA THR A 542 -2.35 -4.12 -42.29
C THR A 542 -3.11 -5.35 -41.79
N GLY A 543 -2.61 -6.04 -40.76
CA GLY A 543 -3.28 -7.20 -40.19
C GLY A 543 -3.17 -8.46 -41.06
N SER A 544 -2.02 -8.63 -41.74
CA SER A 544 -1.69 -9.82 -42.52
C SER A 544 -0.26 -10.30 -42.24
N HIS A 545 0.02 -11.58 -42.48
CA HIS A 545 1.37 -12.15 -42.38
C HIS A 545 2.39 -11.44 -43.25
N SER A 546 1.97 -11.11 -44.47
CA SER A 546 2.77 -10.36 -45.42
C SER A 546 3.11 -8.95 -44.91
N GLY A 547 2.25 -8.35 -44.09
CA GLY A 547 2.45 -7.03 -43.51
C GLY A 547 3.71 -6.89 -42.66
N TYR A 548 4.16 -7.97 -42.01
CA TYR A 548 5.36 -7.96 -41.16
C TYR A 548 6.53 -8.81 -41.71
N LEU A 549 6.43 -9.26 -42.96
CA LEU A 549 7.50 -9.94 -43.69
C LEU A 549 8.47 -8.92 -44.31
N TYR A 550 9.67 -8.83 -43.72
CA TYR A 550 10.78 -7.98 -44.12
C TYR A 550 12.11 -8.76 -44.04
N PRO A 551 13.16 -8.32 -44.76
CA PRO A 551 14.51 -8.81 -44.52
C PRO A 551 14.94 -8.54 -43.06
N LEU A 552 15.81 -9.40 -42.55
CA LEU A 552 16.47 -9.18 -41.27
C LEU A 552 17.48 -8.02 -41.39
N ILE A 553 17.86 -7.43 -40.26
CA ILE A 553 18.90 -6.39 -40.21
C ILE A 553 20.20 -6.88 -39.58
N PHE A 554 20.18 -8.12 -39.06
CA PHE A 554 21.32 -8.88 -38.56
C PHE A 554 20.98 -10.37 -38.58
N GLU A 555 22.00 -11.24 -38.51
CA GLU A 555 21.78 -12.68 -38.34
C GLU A 555 21.19 -12.97 -36.94
N PRO A 556 20.23 -13.91 -36.81
CA PRO A 556 19.77 -14.40 -35.52
C PRO A 556 20.93 -14.72 -34.56
N GLY A 557 20.75 -14.39 -33.27
CA GLY A 557 21.76 -14.56 -32.21
C GLY A 557 22.77 -13.42 -32.07
N HIS A 558 22.84 -12.46 -33.00
CA HIS A 558 23.87 -11.41 -32.99
C HIS A 558 23.38 -10.03 -32.51
N GLY A 559 22.15 -9.91 -32.01
CA GLY A 559 21.64 -8.64 -31.51
C GLY A 559 20.18 -8.65 -31.11
N TRP A 560 19.74 -7.51 -30.57
CA TRP A 560 18.36 -7.25 -30.19
C TRP A 560 17.75 -6.18 -31.10
N ALA A 561 16.51 -6.40 -31.53
CA ALA A 561 15.69 -5.39 -32.20
C ALA A 561 14.22 -5.57 -31.82
N TYR A 562 13.48 -4.46 -31.80
CA TYR A 562 12.04 -4.48 -31.59
C TYR A 562 11.32 -4.76 -32.92
N GLY A 563 10.61 -5.88 -33.00
CA GLY A 563 10.01 -6.34 -34.25
C GLY A 563 8.97 -7.46 -34.14
N SER A 564 8.76 -8.15 -35.26
CA SER A 564 7.69 -9.11 -35.52
C SER A 564 7.94 -10.53 -35.03
N GLY A 565 8.90 -10.75 -34.12
CA GLY A 565 9.22 -12.09 -33.62
C GLY A 565 8.02 -12.81 -33.01
N MET A 566 7.17 -12.09 -32.26
CA MET A 566 5.93 -12.66 -31.71
C MET A 566 4.83 -12.87 -32.76
N ASP A 567 4.82 -12.10 -33.85
CA ASP A 567 3.92 -12.37 -34.96
C ASP A 567 4.27 -13.72 -35.61
N TRP A 568 5.58 -13.97 -35.84
CA TRP A 568 6.09 -15.24 -36.35
C TRP A 568 5.97 -16.40 -35.38
N ALA A 569 6.10 -16.17 -34.07
CA ALA A 569 5.81 -17.19 -33.06
C ALA A 569 4.33 -17.61 -33.11
N GLY A 570 3.42 -16.63 -33.23
CA GLY A 570 2.01 -16.88 -33.48
C GLY A 570 1.78 -17.73 -34.73
N ARG A 571 2.38 -17.34 -35.87
CA ARG A 571 2.30 -18.09 -37.12
C ARG A 571 2.85 -19.52 -37.01
N THR A 572 3.94 -19.70 -36.26
CA THR A 572 4.50 -21.03 -36.00
C THR A 572 3.50 -21.90 -35.26
N ILE A 573 2.84 -21.37 -34.22
CA ILE A 573 1.79 -22.07 -33.47
C ILE A 573 0.65 -22.49 -34.39
N GLU A 574 0.20 -21.61 -35.28
CA GLU A 574 -0.89 -21.93 -36.20
C GLU A 574 -0.60 -23.18 -37.05
N ILE A 575 0.63 -23.25 -37.58
CA ILE A 575 1.06 -24.35 -38.44
C ILE A 575 1.20 -25.64 -37.63
N VAL A 576 1.92 -25.61 -36.50
CA VAL A 576 2.18 -26.84 -35.71
C VAL A 576 0.93 -27.34 -34.98
N ALA A 577 -0.01 -26.46 -34.66
CA ALA A 577 -1.27 -26.84 -34.01
C ALA A 577 -2.40 -27.14 -34.99
N GLY A 578 -2.26 -26.78 -36.28
CA GLY A 578 -3.27 -27.01 -37.32
C GLY A 578 -4.57 -26.20 -37.14
N GLN A 579 -4.50 -25.06 -36.44
CA GLN A 579 -5.65 -24.18 -36.16
C GLN A 579 -5.17 -22.73 -36.03
N ASP A 580 -6.05 -21.75 -36.23
CA ASP A 580 -5.66 -20.34 -36.07
C ASP A 580 -5.28 -19.97 -34.62
N LEU A 581 -4.53 -18.87 -34.47
CA LEU A 581 -4.00 -18.45 -33.17
C LEU A 581 -5.12 -18.05 -32.20
N GLU A 582 -6.22 -17.48 -32.69
CA GLU A 582 -7.41 -17.18 -31.90
C GLU A 582 -7.97 -18.45 -31.23
N THR A 583 -8.17 -19.51 -32.00
CA THR A 583 -8.69 -20.80 -31.53
C THR A 583 -7.73 -21.46 -30.56
N PHE A 584 -6.42 -21.40 -30.84
CA PHE A 584 -5.40 -21.92 -29.94
C PHE A 584 -5.43 -21.19 -28.59
N MET A 585 -5.38 -19.85 -28.59
CA MET A 585 -5.40 -19.06 -27.35
C MET A 585 -6.73 -19.19 -26.61
N LYS A 586 -7.85 -19.24 -27.34
CA LYS A 586 -9.17 -19.44 -26.75
C LYS A 586 -9.25 -20.75 -25.98
N THR A 587 -8.71 -21.82 -26.55
CA THR A 587 -8.73 -23.15 -25.94
C THR A 587 -7.80 -23.25 -24.74
N ASN A 588 -6.58 -22.71 -24.87
CA ASN A 588 -5.50 -22.97 -23.92
C ASN A 588 -5.30 -21.87 -22.86
N ILE A 589 -5.83 -20.66 -23.09
CA ILE A 589 -5.63 -19.50 -22.20
C ILE A 589 -6.97 -18.90 -21.79
N TRP A 590 -7.77 -18.47 -22.77
CA TRP A 590 -8.94 -17.64 -22.45
C TRP A 590 -10.07 -18.43 -21.80
N THR A 591 -10.39 -19.63 -22.30
CA THR A 591 -11.43 -20.47 -21.70
C THR A 591 -11.04 -20.92 -20.28
N PRO A 592 -9.82 -21.43 -20.02
CA PRO A 592 -9.38 -21.77 -18.66
C PRO A 592 -9.44 -20.60 -17.67
N LEU A 593 -9.10 -19.39 -18.12
CA LEU A 593 -9.12 -18.19 -17.27
C LEU A 593 -10.48 -17.47 -17.27
N GLY A 594 -11.46 -17.91 -18.06
CA GLY A 594 -12.75 -17.25 -18.21
C GLY A 594 -12.66 -15.85 -18.85
N MET A 595 -11.70 -15.63 -19.74
CA MET A 595 -11.58 -14.42 -20.57
C MET A 595 -12.54 -14.53 -21.76
N LYS A 596 -13.66 -13.80 -21.73
CA LYS A 596 -14.76 -13.97 -22.71
C LYS A 596 -14.76 -12.91 -23.81
N SER A 597 -14.00 -11.84 -23.60
CA SER A 597 -14.03 -10.62 -24.41
C SER A 597 -12.73 -10.38 -25.16
N THR A 598 -11.73 -11.24 -25.00
CA THR A 598 -10.47 -11.19 -25.78
C THR A 598 -10.65 -11.85 -27.15
N THR A 599 -10.22 -11.19 -28.23
CA THR A 599 -10.32 -11.70 -29.62
C THR A 599 -9.34 -10.98 -30.55
N PHE A 600 -8.95 -11.61 -31.67
CA PHE A 600 -8.27 -10.95 -32.79
C PHE A 600 -9.28 -10.33 -33.78
N GLN A 601 -10.55 -10.73 -33.70
CA GLN A 601 -11.59 -10.41 -34.69
C GLN A 601 -12.79 -9.68 -34.07
N PRO A 602 -12.62 -8.47 -33.51
CA PRO A 602 -13.69 -7.75 -32.81
C PRO A 602 -14.89 -7.44 -33.72
N TRP A 603 -14.68 -7.19 -35.01
CA TRP A 603 -15.75 -6.91 -35.99
C TRP A 603 -16.60 -8.14 -36.35
N SER A 604 -16.17 -9.34 -35.95
CA SER A 604 -16.99 -10.55 -36.05
C SER A 604 -17.85 -10.79 -34.80
N ARG A 605 -17.74 -9.90 -33.80
CA ARG A 605 -18.37 -10.00 -32.48
C ARG A 605 -19.15 -8.73 -32.17
N PRO A 606 -20.41 -8.60 -32.64
CA PRO A 606 -21.22 -7.41 -32.43
C PRO A 606 -21.33 -7.00 -30.94
N ASP A 607 -21.37 -7.99 -30.04
CA ASP A 607 -21.41 -7.78 -28.58
C ASP A 607 -20.14 -7.12 -28.01
N LEU A 608 -19.01 -7.24 -28.70
CA LEU A 608 -17.74 -6.61 -28.34
C LEU A 608 -17.48 -5.35 -29.17
N GLU A 609 -17.86 -5.34 -30.45
CA GLU A 609 -17.72 -4.19 -31.34
C GLU A 609 -18.46 -2.96 -30.79
N GLU A 610 -19.67 -3.14 -30.26
CA GLU A 610 -20.46 -2.09 -29.59
C GLU A 610 -19.79 -1.52 -28.32
N LYS A 611 -18.77 -2.20 -27.79
CA LYS A 611 -18.01 -1.81 -26.59
C LYS A 611 -16.60 -1.31 -26.91
N LEU A 612 -16.24 -1.16 -28.19
CA LEU A 612 -14.96 -0.61 -28.59
C LEU A 612 -14.77 0.79 -28.04
N VAL A 613 -13.64 0.99 -27.36
CA VAL A 613 -13.22 2.30 -26.87
C VAL A 613 -12.60 3.09 -28.03
N GLU A 614 -13.05 4.33 -28.20
CA GLU A 614 -12.55 5.24 -29.22
C GLU A 614 -11.09 5.63 -28.94
N LEU A 615 -10.26 5.57 -29.98
CA LEU A 615 -8.88 6.00 -29.93
C LEU A 615 -8.80 7.53 -30.03
N ALA A 616 -8.02 8.15 -29.16
CA ALA A 616 -7.68 9.57 -29.21
C ALA A 616 -6.25 9.78 -29.73
N TRP A 617 -5.99 10.93 -30.34
CA TRP A 617 -4.65 11.42 -30.65
C TRP A 617 -4.40 12.72 -29.91
N ARG A 618 -3.21 12.87 -29.33
CA ARG A 618 -2.76 14.16 -28.81
C ARG A 618 -2.16 15.00 -29.95
N GLY A 619 -2.78 16.14 -30.21
CA GLY A 619 -2.29 17.14 -31.16
C GLY A 619 -1.05 17.87 -30.66
N GLN A 620 -0.40 18.62 -31.55
CA GLN A 620 0.76 19.45 -31.20
C GLN A 620 0.42 20.57 -30.21
N ASP A 621 -0.85 20.98 -30.18
CA ASP A 621 -1.41 21.95 -29.22
C ASP A 621 -1.75 21.32 -27.85
N GLY A 622 -1.46 20.02 -27.68
CA GLY A 622 -1.73 19.26 -26.46
C GLY A 622 -3.16 18.72 -26.35
N LYS A 623 -4.06 19.11 -27.25
CA LYS A 623 -5.49 18.73 -27.20
C LYS A 623 -5.72 17.33 -27.74
N LEU A 624 -6.78 16.70 -27.26
CA LEU A 624 -7.22 15.40 -27.75
C LEU A 624 -8.12 15.57 -28.97
N ILE A 625 -7.82 14.84 -30.04
CA ILE A 625 -8.65 14.74 -31.25
C ILE A 625 -9.01 13.29 -31.54
N LYS A 626 -10.14 13.09 -32.23
CA LYS A 626 -10.59 11.75 -32.61
C LYS A 626 -9.58 11.06 -33.52
N GLY A 627 -9.18 9.87 -33.12
CA GLY A 627 -8.21 9.03 -33.79
C GLY A 627 -8.84 7.92 -34.61
N LYS A 628 -8.24 7.62 -35.77
CA LYS A 628 -8.46 6.34 -36.42
C LYS A 628 -7.51 5.31 -35.80
N ASN A 629 -8.03 4.13 -35.45
CA ASN A 629 -7.19 2.99 -35.10
C ASN A 629 -6.38 2.58 -36.35
N PRO A 630 -5.02 2.59 -36.31
CA PRO A 630 -4.22 2.16 -37.44
C PRO A 630 -4.39 0.66 -37.75
N TYR A 631 -4.89 -0.13 -36.80
CA TYR A 631 -5.11 -1.56 -36.93
C TYR A 631 -6.59 -1.90 -37.21
N GLY A 632 -6.84 -2.62 -38.31
CA GLY A 632 -8.13 -3.26 -38.60
C GLY A 632 -8.79 -2.94 -39.96
N PRO A 633 -9.74 -3.78 -40.42
CA PRO A 633 -9.96 -5.19 -40.08
C PRO A 633 -8.78 -6.07 -40.51
N ALA A 634 -8.40 -7.04 -39.68
CA ALA A 634 -7.25 -7.91 -39.93
C ALA A 634 -7.69 -9.24 -40.57
N VAL A 635 -6.91 -9.70 -41.55
CA VAL A 635 -7.13 -11.01 -42.20
C VAL A 635 -6.56 -12.13 -41.33
N ASP A 636 -5.38 -11.90 -40.76
CA ASP A 636 -4.63 -12.90 -39.99
C ASP A 636 -4.56 -12.54 -38.50
N CYS A 637 -4.25 -13.54 -37.65
CA CYS A 637 -4.02 -13.32 -36.22
C CYS A 637 -2.58 -12.83 -35.95
N CYS A 638 -2.35 -11.52 -36.05
CA CYS A 638 -1.02 -10.93 -35.80
C CYS A 638 -0.63 -10.96 -34.30
N GLY A 639 0.11 -11.98 -33.88
CA GLY A 639 0.50 -12.24 -32.49
C GLY A 639 1.39 -11.16 -31.82
N GLY A 640 1.84 -10.15 -32.55
CA GLY A 640 2.60 -9.03 -32.02
C GLY A 640 1.77 -7.78 -31.69
N VAL A 641 0.55 -7.66 -32.23
CA VAL A 641 -0.20 -6.39 -32.22
C VAL A 641 -1.73 -6.55 -32.23
N GLY A 642 -2.24 -7.74 -32.53
CA GLY A 642 -3.59 -7.90 -33.05
C GLY A 642 -4.71 -8.10 -32.05
N LEU A 643 -4.43 -8.24 -30.75
CA LEU A 643 -5.49 -8.49 -29.78
C LEU A 643 -6.28 -7.22 -29.43
N PHE A 644 -7.58 -7.45 -29.29
CA PHE A 644 -8.51 -6.60 -28.56
C PHE A 644 -8.90 -7.33 -27.29
N SER A 645 -8.94 -6.61 -26.16
CA SER A 645 -9.25 -7.20 -24.86
C SER A 645 -9.82 -6.15 -23.91
N THR A 646 -10.42 -6.61 -22.82
CA THR A 646 -10.87 -5.74 -21.72
C THR A 646 -9.82 -5.67 -20.61
N PRO A 647 -9.80 -4.60 -19.80
CA PRO A 647 -9.00 -4.53 -18.59
C PRO A 647 -9.21 -5.74 -17.68
N ARG A 648 -10.47 -6.17 -17.49
CA ARG A 648 -10.81 -7.30 -16.63
C ARG A 648 -10.21 -8.62 -17.12
N ASP A 649 -10.25 -8.89 -18.43
CA ASP A 649 -9.69 -10.12 -18.98
C ASP A 649 -8.16 -10.14 -18.90
N GLN A 650 -7.49 -9.01 -19.15
CA GLN A 650 -6.04 -8.90 -18.98
C GLN A 650 -5.62 -9.04 -17.50
N ALA A 651 -6.40 -8.53 -16.56
CA ALA A 651 -6.13 -8.71 -15.14
C ALA A 651 -6.19 -10.19 -14.70
N LYS A 652 -7.08 -11.00 -15.28
CA LYS A 652 -7.13 -12.46 -15.04
C LYS A 652 -5.84 -13.15 -15.53
N LEU A 653 -5.34 -12.74 -16.69
CA LEU A 653 -4.07 -13.23 -17.22
C LEU A 653 -2.91 -12.89 -16.27
N LEU A 654 -2.80 -11.63 -15.82
CA LEU A 654 -1.77 -11.22 -14.86
C LEU A 654 -1.87 -11.96 -13.52
N ALA A 655 -3.09 -12.18 -13.01
CA ALA A 655 -3.31 -12.95 -11.78
C ALA A 655 -2.85 -14.40 -11.92
N ALA A 656 -3.11 -15.05 -13.07
CA ALA A 656 -2.61 -16.41 -13.33
C ALA A 656 -1.08 -16.47 -13.35
N LEU A 657 -0.41 -15.47 -13.94
CA LEU A 657 1.05 -15.38 -13.95
C LEU A 657 1.64 -15.13 -12.55
N LEU A 658 0.99 -14.32 -11.71
CA LEU A 658 1.38 -14.15 -10.31
C LEU A 658 1.22 -15.43 -9.49
N SER A 659 0.25 -16.26 -9.84
CA SER A 659 0.00 -17.57 -9.23
C SER A 659 0.74 -18.69 -9.96
N ASP A 660 2.00 -18.45 -10.34
CA ASP A 660 2.91 -19.42 -10.95
C ASP A 660 2.37 -20.13 -12.21
N GLY A 661 1.57 -19.43 -13.02
CA GLY A 661 1.00 -19.94 -14.27
C GLY A 661 -0.31 -20.71 -14.09
N TYR A 662 -0.97 -20.59 -12.93
CA TYR A 662 -2.16 -21.35 -12.55
C TYR A 662 -3.20 -21.46 -13.68
N GLY A 663 -3.51 -22.71 -14.04
CA GLY A 663 -4.55 -23.06 -15.02
C GLY A 663 -4.12 -22.97 -16.48
N ILE A 664 -2.92 -22.48 -16.81
CA ILE A 664 -2.49 -22.30 -18.21
C ILE A 664 -1.09 -22.81 -18.54
N MET A 665 -0.13 -22.84 -17.61
CA MET A 665 1.22 -23.36 -17.84
C MET A 665 1.90 -23.83 -16.54
N SER A 666 3.02 -24.53 -16.65
CA SER A 666 3.84 -24.85 -15.47
C SER A 666 4.66 -23.66 -14.99
N LYS A 667 5.03 -23.70 -13.70
CA LYS A 667 5.96 -22.72 -13.11
C LYS A 667 7.30 -22.67 -13.86
N ALA A 668 7.82 -23.81 -14.32
CA ALA A 668 9.11 -23.85 -15.03
C ALA A 668 9.05 -23.08 -16.35
N SER A 669 7.95 -23.22 -17.11
CA SER A 669 7.74 -22.45 -18.33
C SER A 669 7.52 -20.96 -18.05
N LEU A 670 6.85 -20.62 -16.96
CA LEU A 670 6.73 -19.23 -16.52
C LEU A 670 8.10 -18.63 -16.16
N ASP A 671 8.93 -19.37 -15.42
CA ASP A 671 10.28 -18.94 -15.05
C ASP A 671 11.13 -18.70 -16.31
N GLU A 672 11.04 -19.56 -17.32
CA GLU A 672 11.71 -19.38 -18.62
C GLU A 672 11.16 -18.19 -19.41
N LEU A 673 9.84 -17.98 -19.40
CA LEU A 673 9.21 -16.84 -20.07
C LEU A 673 9.67 -15.49 -19.50
N MET A 674 9.92 -15.47 -18.18
CA MET A 674 10.28 -14.27 -17.41
C MET A 674 11.79 -14.17 -17.12
N SER A 675 12.62 -15.03 -17.71
CA SER A 675 14.08 -14.96 -17.57
C SER A 675 14.72 -14.05 -18.62
N PRO A 676 15.89 -13.45 -18.34
CA PRO A 676 16.72 -12.77 -19.33
C PRO A 676 17.04 -13.66 -20.54
N GLN A 677 16.86 -13.13 -21.76
CA GLN A 677 17.03 -13.87 -23.01
C GLN A 677 18.15 -13.31 -23.91
N THR A 678 18.84 -12.24 -23.50
CA THR A 678 19.93 -11.66 -24.28
C THR A 678 21.29 -12.00 -23.69
N GLU A 679 22.27 -12.34 -24.53
CA GLU A 679 23.66 -12.49 -24.10
C GLU A 679 24.31 -11.14 -23.77
N ASP A 680 23.95 -10.10 -24.53
CA ASP A 680 24.34 -8.71 -24.31
C ASP A 680 23.12 -7.78 -24.35
N PRO A 681 22.67 -7.24 -23.20
CA PRO A 681 21.54 -6.32 -23.14
C PRO A 681 21.91 -4.87 -23.51
N SER A 682 23.17 -4.57 -23.89
CA SER A 682 23.65 -3.20 -24.11
C SER A 682 22.82 -2.42 -25.13
N HIS A 683 22.46 -3.03 -26.27
CA HIS A 683 21.62 -2.39 -27.27
C HIS A 683 20.21 -2.15 -26.71
N PHE A 684 19.57 -3.15 -26.11
CA PHE A 684 18.26 -2.98 -25.48
C PHE A 684 18.26 -1.83 -24.46
N LEU A 685 19.25 -1.80 -23.56
CA LEU A 685 19.41 -0.73 -22.57
C LEU A 685 19.65 0.63 -23.21
N SER A 686 20.38 0.71 -24.32
CA SER A 686 20.56 1.97 -25.06
C SER A 686 19.23 2.54 -25.58
N ILE A 687 18.24 1.69 -25.84
CA ILE A 687 16.91 2.09 -26.28
C ILE A 687 16.05 2.51 -25.09
N VAL A 688 15.96 1.68 -24.04
CA VAL A 688 15.04 1.95 -22.92
C VAL A 688 15.57 2.96 -21.90
N CYS A 689 16.89 3.12 -21.79
CA CYS A 689 17.52 4.09 -20.88
C CYS A 689 18.20 5.26 -21.60
N GLY A 690 18.33 5.23 -22.93
CA GLY A 690 19.00 6.26 -23.72
C GLY A 690 18.07 7.34 -24.30
N THR A 691 18.55 8.08 -25.30
CA THR A 691 17.83 9.23 -25.89
C THR A 691 16.59 8.84 -26.69
N LYS A 692 16.45 7.56 -27.07
CA LYS A 692 15.30 7.01 -27.80
C LYS A 692 14.22 6.39 -26.89
N ARG A 693 14.31 6.59 -25.58
CA ARG A 693 13.43 5.99 -24.57
C ARG A 693 11.95 6.36 -24.66
N ALA A 694 11.58 7.40 -25.43
CA ALA A 694 10.21 7.88 -25.50
C ALA A 694 9.20 6.79 -25.89
N HIS A 695 9.59 5.83 -26.74
CA HIS A 695 8.69 4.77 -27.19
C HIS A 695 8.68 3.51 -26.31
N LEU A 696 9.84 3.00 -25.89
CA LEU A 696 9.95 1.69 -25.21
C LEU A 696 10.44 1.78 -23.76
N GLY A 697 10.93 2.94 -23.34
CA GLY A 697 11.58 3.16 -22.05
C GLY A 697 10.92 4.26 -21.22
N GLN A 698 9.68 4.67 -21.54
CA GLN A 698 9.07 5.82 -20.90
C GLN A 698 8.97 5.68 -19.37
N THR A 699 8.79 4.45 -18.87
CA THR A 699 8.67 4.15 -17.43
C THR A 699 9.99 3.76 -16.75
N TRP A 700 11.09 3.63 -17.50
CA TRP A 700 12.39 3.17 -17.02
C TRP A 700 13.20 4.32 -16.39
N PRO A 701 13.61 4.26 -15.12
CA PRO A 701 14.50 5.28 -14.54
C PRO A 701 15.82 5.36 -15.30
N ASN A 702 16.41 6.56 -15.38
CA ASN A 702 17.74 6.73 -15.99
C ASN A 702 18.79 5.89 -15.27
N GLY A 703 19.68 5.24 -16.04
CA GLY A 703 20.75 4.40 -15.48
C GLY A 703 20.29 3.05 -14.93
N SER A 704 19.02 2.67 -15.12
CA SER A 704 18.53 1.34 -14.73
C SER A 704 19.25 0.24 -15.49
N LYS A 705 19.40 -0.91 -14.82
CA LYS A 705 19.89 -2.15 -15.41
C LYS A 705 18.72 -3.09 -15.70
N GLY A 706 18.90 -3.97 -16.65
CA GLY A 706 17.86 -4.91 -17.05
C GLY A 706 18.22 -5.68 -18.31
N ASP A 707 17.27 -6.50 -18.72
CA ASP A 707 17.35 -7.38 -19.87
C ASP A 707 15.97 -7.45 -20.55
N PHE A 708 15.88 -8.26 -21.59
CA PHE A 708 14.65 -8.57 -22.30
C PHE A 708 14.38 -10.07 -22.23
N GLY A 709 13.17 -10.44 -21.79
CA GLY A 709 12.67 -11.81 -21.80
C GLY A 709 12.04 -12.20 -23.14
N LEU A 710 11.25 -13.28 -23.18
CA LEU A 710 10.63 -13.73 -24.44
C LEU A 710 9.64 -12.71 -25.04
N SER A 711 9.04 -11.84 -24.22
CA SER A 711 8.13 -10.78 -24.70
C SER A 711 8.09 -9.50 -23.87
N SER A 712 8.93 -9.39 -22.84
CA SER A 712 8.83 -8.34 -21.83
C SER A 712 10.20 -7.85 -21.41
N SER A 713 10.30 -6.58 -21.06
CA SER A 713 11.48 -6.06 -20.40
C SER A 713 11.55 -6.58 -18.96
N ILE A 714 12.75 -6.83 -18.45
CA ILE A 714 13.01 -7.31 -17.08
C ILE A 714 13.99 -6.34 -16.42
N ASN A 715 13.58 -5.67 -15.34
CA ASN A 715 14.51 -4.80 -14.60
C ASN A 715 15.41 -5.63 -13.68
N ALA A 716 16.71 -5.38 -13.70
CA ALA A 716 17.68 -6.09 -12.85
C ALA A 716 17.88 -5.42 -11.48
N THR A 717 17.36 -4.22 -11.29
CA THR A 717 17.42 -3.44 -10.05
C THR A 717 16.04 -2.92 -9.68
N ASP A 718 15.79 -2.71 -8.39
CA ASP A 718 14.58 -2.04 -7.91
C ASP A 718 14.37 -0.70 -8.64
N PHE A 719 13.15 -0.44 -9.07
CA PHE A 719 12.76 0.90 -9.51
C PHE A 719 12.41 1.71 -8.25
N PRO A 720 13.04 2.88 -8.02
CA PRO A 720 12.81 3.65 -6.80
C PRO A 720 11.33 3.89 -6.55
N SER A 721 10.87 3.52 -5.34
CA SER A 721 9.48 3.64 -4.89
C SER A 721 8.44 2.87 -5.72
N ARG A 722 8.86 1.94 -6.58
CA ARG A 722 8.00 1.15 -7.48
C ARG A 722 8.39 -0.34 -7.41
N ARG A 723 8.26 -1.06 -8.52
CA ARG A 723 8.53 -2.50 -8.63
C ARG A 723 9.95 -2.92 -8.25
N ALA A 724 10.05 -4.10 -7.65
CA ALA A 724 11.30 -4.75 -7.28
C ALA A 724 12.11 -5.19 -8.49
N ALA A 725 13.40 -5.48 -8.27
CA ALA A 725 14.25 -6.21 -9.21
C ALA A 725 13.57 -7.51 -9.67
N ASN A 726 13.93 -7.96 -10.87
CA ASN A 726 13.38 -9.13 -11.56
C ASN A 726 11.89 -9.02 -11.93
N SER A 727 11.32 -7.82 -11.94
CA SER A 727 9.95 -7.61 -12.42
C SER A 727 9.90 -7.57 -13.95
N ALA A 728 8.89 -8.21 -14.52
CA ALA A 728 8.61 -8.13 -15.94
C ALA A 728 7.65 -6.97 -16.23
N ASN A 729 7.86 -6.24 -17.32
CA ASN A 729 6.94 -5.19 -17.76
C ASN A 729 6.88 -5.07 -19.27
N TRP A 730 5.71 -4.69 -19.77
CA TRP A 730 5.51 -4.35 -21.17
C TRP A 730 4.34 -3.39 -21.34
N GLN A 731 4.04 -3.02 -22.58
CA GLN A 731 3.10 -1.96 -22.89
C GLN A 731 2.43 -2.14 -24.25
N GLY A 732 1.30 -1.46 -24.43
CA GLY A 732 0.58 -1.32 -25.68
C GLY A 732 0.65 0.13 -26.17
N MET A 733 0.71 0.30 -27.49
CA MET A 733 0.88 1.60 -28.14
C MET A 733 -0.14 2.67 -27.68
N PRO A 734 -1.44 2.36 -27.48
CA PRO A 734 -2.45 3.32 -27.02
C PRO A 734 -2.36 3.73 -25.53
N GLY A 735 -1.17 3.84 -24.96
CA GLY A 735 -0.97 4.23 -23.55
C GLY A 735 -1.31 3.14 -22.54
N ILE A 736 -1.11 1.87 -22.91
CA ILE A 736 -1.38 0.72 -22.04
C ILE A 736 -0.08 0.27 -21.38
N HIS A 737 -0.11 0.03 -20.07
CA HIS A 737 1.06 -0.42 -19.32
C HIS A 737 0.69 -1.59 -18.40
N ALA A 738 1.54 -2.62 -18.39
CA ALA A 738 1.40 -3.75 -17.48
C ALA A 738 2.74 -4.09 -16.84
N TRP A 739 2.70 -4.54 -15.58
CA TRP A 739 3.87 -5.10 -14.90
C TRP A 739 3.49 -6.28 -14.03
N LEU A 740 4.47 -7.16 -13.81
CA LEU A 740 4.40 -8.36 -13.02
C LEU A 740 5.63 -8.40 -12.10
N ASP A 741 5.42 -8.14 -10.82
CA ASP A 741 6.44 -8.19 -9.78
C ASP A 741 6.17 -9.42 -8.89
N ARG A 742 6.85 -10.51 -9.22
CA ARG A 742 6.70 -11.79 -8.48
C ARG A 742 7.35 -11.75 -7.11
N GLU A 743 8.34 -10.88 -6.91
CA GLU A 743 9.05 -10.73 -5.64
C GLU A 743 8.12 -10.12 -4.58
N THR A 744 7.37 -9.08 -4.94
CA THR A 744 6.38 -8.48 -4.04
C THR A 744 4.99 -9.15 -4.13
N GLY A 745 4.77 -9.97 -5.15
CA GLY A 745 3.49 -10.63 -5.40
C GLY A 745 2.43 -9.70 -5.99
N ILE A 746 2.83 -8.56 -6.57
CA ILE A 746 1.95 -7.52 -7.10
C ILE A 746 2.07 -7.46 -8.62
N ALA A 747 0.94 -7.32 -9.30
CA ALA A 747 0.88 -6.99 -10.71
C ALA A 747 -0.15 -5.90 -10.93
N GLY A 748 0.02 -5.13 -11.99
CA GLY A 748 -1.00 -4.16 -12.36
C GLY A 748 -1.03 -3.84 -13.83
N LEU A 749 -2.17 -3.24 -14.18
CA LEU A 749 -2.56 -2.92 -15.54
C LEU A 749 -3.18 -1.52 -15.53
N PHE A 750 -2.60 -0.61 -16.30
CA PHE A 750 -3.19 0.66 -16.65
C PHE A 750 -3.57 0.65 -18.13
N THR A 751 -4.81 1.03 -18.45
CA THR A 751 -5.25 1.17 -19.84
C THR A 751 -5.87 2.54 -20.09
N THR A 752 -5.51 3.11 -21.23
CA THR A 752 -6.26 4.16 -21.92
C THR A 752 -6.29 3.82 -23.41
N GLN A 753 -6.77 4.73 -24.25
CA GLN A 753 -6.71 4.61 -25.72
C GLN A 753 -6.18 5.91 -26.33
N LEU A 754 -4.93 6.26 -26.03
CA LEU A 754 -4.31 7.50 -26.49
C LEU A 754 -3.02 7.26 -27.29
N LEU A 755 -2.92 7.91 -28.44
CA LEU A 755 -1.69 8.03 -29.24
C LEU A 755 -1.16 9.47 -29.23
N PRO A 756 0.13 9.71 -29.53
CA PRO A 756 1.19 8.73 -29.83
C PRO A 756 1.66 7.95 -28.58
N PRO A 757 2.35 6.81 -28.75
CA PRO A 757 2.96 6.12 -27.62
C PRO A 757 4.02 7.00 -26.96
N GLY A 758 4.23 6.82 -25.65
CA GLY A 758 5.16 7.66 -24.89
C GLY A 758 4.58 9.00 -24.47
N ASP A 759 3.26 9.17 -24.55
CA ASP A 759 2.58 10.36 -24.07
C ASP A 759 3.00 10.69 -22.62
N LYS A 760 3.38 11.95 -22.40
CA LYS A 760 3.95 12.38 -21.12
C LYS A 760 2.93 12.22 -19.99
N ALA A 761 1.68 12.65 -20.19
CA ALA A 761 0.65 12.58 -19.16
C ALA A 761 0.31 11.13 -18.80
N VAL A 762 0.23 10.24 -19.79
CA VAL A 762 0.05 8.80 -19.57
C VAL A 762 1.21 8.21 -18.75
N THR A 763 2.43 8.55 -19.11
CA THR A 763 3.63 8.04 -18.42
C THR A 763 3.67 8.52 -16.97
N GLU A 764 3.40 9.81 -16.73
CA GLU A 764 3.39 10.42 -15.40
C GLU A 764 2.30 9.83 -14.51
N VAL A 765 1.07 9.68 -15.01
CA VAL A 765 -0.01 9.05 -14.21
C VAL A 765 0.30 7.59 -13.92
N PHE A 766 0.81 6.83 -14.90
CA PHE A 766 1.17 5.43 -14.66
C PHE A 766 2.23 5.30 -13.56
N CYS A 767 3.31 6.08 -13.64
CA CYS A 767 4.35 6.08 -12.62
C CYS A 767 3.81 6.50 -11.24
N ALA A 768 2.96 7.52 -11.18
CA ALA A 768 2.35 7.97 -9.92
C ALA A 768 1.42 6.91 -9.31
N LEU A 769 0.63 6.22 -10.14
CA LEU A 769 -0.23 5.11 -9.71
C LEU A 769 0.61 3.93 -9.22
N GLU A 770 1.65 3.54 -9.97
CA GLU A 770 2.57 2.47 -9.57
C GLU A 770 3.25 2.81 -8.23
N GLU A 771 3.81 4.01 -8.09
CA GLU A 771 4.40 4.48 -6.82
C GLU A 771 3.41 4.41 -5.67
N GLU A 772 2.18 4.87 -5.87
CA GLU A 772 1.19 4.85 -4.81
C GLU A 772 0.81 3.42 -4.43
N VAL A 773 0.64 2.52 -5.41
CA VAL A 773 0.40 1.09 -5.14
C VAL A 773 1.50 0.50 -4.27
N TYR A 774 2.77 0.78 -4.54
CA TYR A 774 3.87 0.29 -3.70
C TYR A 774 3.96 1.01 -2.34
N LYS A 775 3.53 2.27 -2.21
CA LYS A 775 3.36 2.91 -0.89
C LYS A 775 2.23 2.28 -0.08
N VAL A 776 1.13 1.91 -0.74
CA VAL A 776 -0.03 1.26 -0.10
C VAL A 776 0.29 -0.17 0.31
N TYR A 777 0.80 -0.96 -0.63
CA TYR A 777 0.86 -2.43 -0.57
C TYR A 777 2.29 -3.00 -0.60
N GLY A 778 3.29 -2.23 -1.00
CA GLY A 778 4.67 -2.70 -1.22
C GLY A 778 5.47 -2.99 0.05
N SER A 779 4.95 -2.71 1.24
CA SER A 779 5.59 -3.02 2.53
C SER A 779 5.43 -4.50 2.96
N LEU A 780 5.33 -5.43 2.01
CA LEU A 780 5.27 -6.87 2.26
C LEU A 780 6.65 -7.56 2.21
N ARG A 781 7.75 -6.79 2.25
CA ARG A 781 9.11 -7.33 2.42
C ARG A 781 9.38 -7.71 3.87
#